data_AF-A0A959E3Z9-F1
#
_entry.id   AF-A0A959E3Z9-F1
#
_cell.length_a   1.000
_cell.length_b   1.000
_cell.length_c   1.000
_cell.angle_alpha   90.00
_cell.angle_beta   90.00
_cell.angle_gamma   90.00
#
_symmetry.space_group_name_H-M   'P 1'
#
loop_
_entity.id
_entity.type
_entity.pdbx_description
1 polymer ?
#
loop_
_entity_poly.entity_id
_entity_poly.type
_entity_poly.pdbx_seq_one_letter_code
_entity_poly.pdbx_strand_id
1 'polypeptide(L)'
;DCGMSNGAIDLTISDPDGTGPYTIAWSDGPATEDRTGLAPGMYTVMVTNGISCTSSLTVNLDASSAPEVTLFQTNESCTAANGAIDLEITGGTGPYTIDWDNLPGGTDPEDQTGLSAGTYNVTVTDAMGCVATGTVALTDSPVPTLSIASTAETCTGSDGTIDLTVDGIGPFTYDWSVDAYDGQEDPTGVSTGSYSVTVTDMNGCTATTTILVGLECTPNDPLGFIYCETTGDIITGGTISVTGPGAVTILADGSEGYYNFETDGTPGVYTIAYTPPAGMSLSTTNLPATGSGTGGALDPTGGSAGNPGFDNPLEIGSGSTDSLSMIDYSAGANPYYLQIEFDTGDPYVVLNNLPLENCSPCNLEISNVSVNCNNGTDFTIDFTVNWDFADLVANPDIIDVTVAGVGQVAVNANTATGSQNYTGIPVSGPGYGLLIEAGFSNRTSCLAAKEFDLVACTDPCASATTIAGGVTFQDYNNDGTNAPDEPGQENVKVEIYDCDGMLVCETWSNANGDWACTGLTPGETYRVEFSLPLQTWLEPGFEGPDNGTNVQFVQPGTCDVNFGVVNPADYCQENPDMVLTCYENGSGSGNTNGVVVSVEYNNSGATPMPTKDFNATTVGTVWGIAYQKSNSRAFTSAFLKRHSGFGPRGADGVYVFDYSVDPPALLGGFDLQGVVPSNGGPAIDLGTVNRTNVAGAISSGAAGNYQLPNSRTQPSVDLDAFGKVGKMSFGDIDIEEDESRIWLVNLYQRTLISVDLSTYSPDLANPATLPASMVRQYPILSFAGVPSCSNGDIRPFGLKFKNGRGYLGLVCDGSRSASTIQPPEQEAFVVSFDPKNPTSFSTEVQFPLNYEREPYYQQLSGANEVKARWERWMDTWSNTQVEANGIAFGSFVTAPQPLVADIEFTENGSMVIGLMDRFAHQQGWNQYRAISADRTLRNGGNAGDIILAAKSGQSFVLEQGENDTKSTPAGFKTNDGPTNAGEFFWGDFFTGFDASHHETALGSMAYRIGSGEVTAITFDPLEFNSQGISWLNTTTGAKDRAYQVVSGFITSFGKGAGLGDIELRCDPAPIQIGNYVWADTDEDGIQDACESPIPNIPVSLYNKTTGELVAVTTTDADGEYYFTNSADPDETWYNGYTGLDPNTQYAVVFGLDGNNAANNQYNPATGYLTAAGGQVYQLTAQNTGEGNNPDLNDSDGMIAGPLGQPWDGFPIIMYTTGGNGQTDHSLDAGFLPVSVSLGSTVFVDNNNDGVQNGADAGIP
;
A
#
# COMPACT_ATOMS: atom_id res chain seq x y z
N ASP A 1 29.56 -35.38 -24.09
CA ASP A 1 28.75 -36.54 -24.50
C ASP A 1 27.44 -36.71 -23.74
N CYS A 2 27.00 -35.77 -22.89
CA CYS A 2 25.59 -35.68 -22.45
C CYS A 2 25.02 -36.97 -21.83
N GLY A 3 25.86 -37.78 -21.18
CA GLY A 3 25.47 -39.08 -20.61
C GLY A 3 25.41 -40.26 -21.59
N MET A 4 25.73 -40.09 -22.88
CA MET A 4 25.67 -41.16 -23.88
C MET A 4 26.84 -42.17 -23.77
N SER A 5 26.61 -43.41 -24.23
CA SER A 5 27.58 -44.52 -24.18
C SER A 5 28.49 -44.58 -25.41
N ASN A 6 29.31 -43.56 -25.67
CA ASN A 6 30.24 -43.57 -26.82
C ASN A 6 31.74 -43.46 -26.46
N GLY A 7 32.09 -43.35 -25.19
CA GLY A 7 33.46 -43.24 -24.70
C GLY A 7 34.32 -44.47 -25.01
N ALA A 8 35.65 -44.31 -24.97
CA ALA A 8 36.59 -45.38 -25.23
C ALA A 8 37.78 -45.36 -24.25
N ILE A 9 38.26 -46.54 -23.91
CA ILE A 9 39.47 -46.75 -23.11
C ILE A 9 40.44 -47.62 -23.95
N ASP A 10 41.60 -47.05 -24.27
CA ASP A 10 42.73 -47.70 -24.94
C ASP A 10 43.76 -48.10 -23.87
N LEU A 11 43.94 -49.40 -23.67
CA LEU A 11 44.75 -49.95 -22.58
C LEU A 11 46.09 -50.47 -23.13
N THR A 12 47.19 -49.79 -22.81
CA THR A 12 48.53 -50.29 -23.15
C THR A 12 49.16 -51.03 -21.97
N ILE A 13 49.43 -52.33 -22.14
CA ILE A 13 50.11 -53.16 -21.13
C ILE A 13 51.62 -53.20 -21.40
N SER A 14 52.43 -52.69 -20.47
CA SER A 14 53.89 -52.81 -20.51
C SER A 14 54.40 -53.91 -19.57
N ASP A 15 55.02 -54.96 -20.12
CA ASP A 15 55.64 -56.04 -19.35
C ASP A 15 57.11 -56.20 -19.73
N PRO A 16 58.04 -55.61 -18.96
CA PRO A 16 59.48 -55.68 -19.22
C PRO A 16 60.05 -57.12 -19.16
N ASP A 17 59.38 -58.02 -18.45
CA ASP A 17 59.87 -59.37 -18.15
C ASP A 17 59.32 -60.44 -19.11
N GLY A 18 58.40 -60.06 -20.02
CA GLY A 18 57.89 -60.92 -21.09
C GLY A 18 57.08 -62.13 -20.59
N THR A 19 56.33 -61.95 -19.50
CA THR A 19 55.60 -62.99 -18.75
C THR A 19 54.20 -63.32 -19.31
N GLY A 20 53.88 -62.89 -20.54
CA GLY A 20 52.59 -63.13 -21.19
C GLY A 20 52.25 -64.63 -21.37
N PRO A 21 50.96 -65.00 -21.45
CA PRO A 21 49.78 -64.16 -21.73
C PRO A 21 49.11 -63.52 -20.50
N TYR A 22 48.40 -62.40 -20.70
CA TYR A 22 47.64 -61.68 -19.65
C TYR A 22 46.16 -62.07 -19.64
N THR A 23 45.54 -62.00 -18.47
CA THR A 23 44.07 -62.00 -18.31
C THR A 23 43.61 -60.64 -17.84
N ILE A 24 42.58 -60.08 -18.48
CA ILE A 24 42.05 -58.74 -18.24
C ILE A 24 40.63 -58.86 -17.69
N ALA A 25 40.32 -58.13 -16.63
CA ALA A 25 38.99 -58.09 -16.02
C ALA A 25 38.61 -56.65 -15.69
N TRP A 26 37.49 -56.18 -16.25
CA TRP A 26 36.92 -54.86 -15.93
C TRP A 26 35.87 -54.97 -14.83
N SER A 27 35.71 -53.91 -14.03
CA SER A 27 34.77 -53.83 -12.91
C SER A 27 33.30 -54.05 -13.29
N ASP A 28 32.94 -53.81 -14.54
CA ASP A 28 31.61 -53.95 -15.12
C ASP A 28 31.45 -55.20 -16.01
N GLY A 29 32.45 -56.09 -16.07
CA GLY A 29 32.30 -57.47 -16.56
C GLY A 29 32.97 -57.88 -17.89
N PRO A 30 33.22 -57.00 -18.89
CA PRO A 30 33.94 -57.40 -20.10
C PRO A 30 35.42 -57.72 -19.88
N ALA A 31 36.04 -58.49 -20.79
CA ALA A 31 37.44 -58.97 -20.69
C ALA A 31 38.32 -58.60 -21.92
N THR A 32 37.91 -57.61 -22.70
CA THR A 32 38.72 -57.09 -23.82
C THR A 32 39.72 -56.07 -23.32
N GLU A 33 40.88 -55.99 -23.99
CA GLU A 33 41.95 -55.03 -23.64
C GLU A 33 41.47 -53.59 -23.85
N ASP A 34 41.05 -53.26 -25.07
CA ASP A 34 40.43 -51.98 -25.39
C ASP A 34 38.91 -52.06 -25.31
N ARG A 35 38.29 -50.93 -24.97
CA ARG A 35 36.85 -50.77 -24.84
C ARG A 35 36.37 -49.51 -25.55
N THR A 36 35.20 -49.60 -26.18
CA THR A 36 34.53 -48.50 -26.87
C THR A 36 33.04 -48.57 -26.59
N GLY A 37 32.31 -47.46 -26.68
CA GLY A 37 30.87 -47.44 -26.42
C GLY A 37 30.54 -47.42 -24.93
N LEU A 38 31.38 -46.76 -24.11
CA LEU A 38 31.23 -46.67 -22.67
C LEU A 38 30.48 -45.40 -22.28
N ALA A 39 29.60 -45.51 -21.27
CA ALA A 39 28.97 -44.35 -20.63
C ALA A 39 29.99 -43.60 -19.78
N PRO A 40 29.71 -42.35 -19.37
CA PRO A 40 30.47 -41.70 -18.30
C PRO A 40 30.46 -42.54 -17.02
N GLY A 41 31.59 -42.57 -16.31
CA GLY A 41 31.72 -43.33 -15.08
C GLY A 41 33.11 -43.90 -14.86
N MET A 42 33.25 -44.56 -13.71
CA MET A 42 34.51 -45.11 -13.23
C MET A 42 34.70 -46.56 -13.67
N TYR A 43 35.69 -46.80 -14.51
CA TYR A 43 36.04 -48.12 -15.01
C TYR A 43 37.35 -48.58 -14.37
N THR A 44 37.32 -49.67 -13.61
CA THR A 44 38.53 -50.27 -13.04
C THR A 44 38.89 -51.54 -13.80
N VAL A 45 40.09 -51.59 -14.35
CA VAL A 45 40.66 -52.81 -14.96
C VAL A 45 41.66 -53.46 -14.02
N MET A 46 41.61 -54.78 -13.94
CA MET A 46 42.62 -55.63 -13.33
C MET A 46 43.27 -56.50 -14.41
N VAL A 47 44.59 -56.42 -14.53
CA VAL A 47 45.40 -57.22 -15.45
C VAL A 47 46.24 -58.20 -14.63
N THR A 48 46.17 -59.48 -14.97
CA THR A 48 46.97 -60.56 -14.34
C THR A 48 47.90 -61.18 -15.36
N ASN A 49 49.19 -61.34 -15.04
CA ASN A 49 50.14 -62.02 -15.93
C ASN A 49 50.13 -63.55 -15.76
N GLY A 50 50.89 -64.26 -16.62
CA GLY A 50 50.95 -65.72 -16.65
C GLY A 50 51.55 -66.40 -15.40
N ILE A 51 52.05 -65.63 -14.44
CA ILE A 51 52.57 -66.10 -13.14
C ILE A 51 51.73 -65.61 -11.94
N SER A 52 50.50 -65.15 -12.21
CA SER A 52 49.50 -64.73 -11.21
C SER A 52 49.81 -63.42 -10.46
N CYS A 53 50.66 -62.54 -11.00
CA CYS A 53 50.80 -61.17 -10.48
C CYS A 53 49.72 -60.27 -11.09
N THR A 54 49.07 -59.46 -10.26
CA THR A 54 47.99 -58.54 -10.66
C THR A 54 48.45 -57.08 -10.63
N SER A 55 47.87 -56.26 -11.49
CA SER A 55 47.95 -54.80 -11.47
C SER A 55 46.57 -54.23 -11.79
N SER A 56 46.17 -53.15 -11.13
CA SER A 56 44.88 -52.50 -11.35
C SER A 56 45.05 -51.04 -11.73
N LEU A 57 44.18 -50.56 -12.61
CA LEU A 57 44.09 -49.16 -13.04
C LEU A 57 42.63 -48.75 -13.04
N THR A 58 42.34 -47.56 -12.50
CA THR A 58 41.01 -46.95 -12.56
C THR A 58 41.05 -45.76 -13.51
N VAL A 59 40.10 -45.70 -14.42
CA VAL A 59 39.94 -44.65 -15.43
C VAL A 59 38.56 -44.02 -15.22
N ASN A 60 38.53 -42.69 -15.04
CA ASN A 60 37.28 -41.95 -15.06
C ASN A 60 36.99 -41.51 -16.51
N LEU A 61 35.79 -41.83 -17.00
CA LEU A 61 35.26 -41.19 -18.19
C LEU A 61 34.30 -40.09 -17.74
N ASP A 62 34.75 -38.83 -17.82
CA ASP A 62 33.95 -37.68 -17.41
C ASP A 62 32.77 -37.46 -18.38
N ALA A 63 31.61 -37.09 -17.84
CA ALA A 63 30.52 -36.56 -18.66
C ALA A 63 30.86 -35.11 -19.06
N SER A 64 30.62 -34.74 -20.32
CA SER A 64 30.54 -33.32 -20.67
C SER A 64 29.21 -32.82 -20.16
N SER A 65 29.22 -31.74 -19.36
CA SER A 65 28.01 -31.03 -18.98
C SER A 65 27.32 -30.50 -20.24
N ALA A 66 25.98 -30.47 -20.20
CA ALA A 66 25.20 -29.72 -21.17
C ALA A 66 25.55 -28.22 -21.04
N PRO A 67 25.30 -27.41 -22.08
CA PRO A 67 25.24 -25.97 -21.88
C PRO A 67 24.15 -25.63 -20.86
N GLU A 68 24.30 -24.53 -20.17
CA GLU A 68 23.29 -23.90 -19.32
C GLU A 68 22.89 -22.61 -20.02
N VAL A 69 21.59 -22.31 -20.04
CA VAL A 69 21.04 -21.17 -20.75
C VAL A 69 20.32 -20.25 -19.77
N THR A 70 20.72 -18.98 -19.75
CA THR A 70 20.05 -17.94 -18.98
C THR A 70 19.50 -16.92 -19.96
N LEU A 71 18.23 -16.53 -19.77
CA LEU A 71 17.53 -15.62 -20.67
C LEU A 71 17.25 -14.31 -19.95
N PHE A 72 17.85 -13.22 -20.42
CA PHE A 72 17.55 -11.87 -19.94
C PHE A 72 16.59 -11.19 -20.91
N GLN A 73 15.40 -10.83 -20.43
CA GLN A 73 14.38 -10.22 -21.27
C GLN A 73 14.36 -8.69 -21.21
N THR A 74 14.02 -8.10 -22.35
CA THR A 74 13.49 -6.74 -22.46
C THR A 74 12.10 -6.83 -23.08
N ASN A 75 11.08 -6.40 -22.34
CA ASN A 75 9.68 -6.45 -22.78
C ASN A 75 9.42 -5.57 -24.01
N GLU A 76 8.36 -5.89 -24.76
CA GLU A 76 7.88 -5.03 -25.83
C GLU A 76 7.32 -3.73 -25.24
N SER A 77 7.50 -2.63 -25.96
CA SER A 77 6.93 -1.32 -25.64
C SER A 77 5.85 -1.00 -26.65
N CYS A 78 4.64 -0.70 -26.17
CA CYS A 78 3.57 -0.08 -26.94
C CYS A 78 3.22 -0.82 -28.25
N THR A 79 3.22 -2.15 -28.23
CA THR A 79 2.96 -3.01 -29.41
C THR A 79 3.95 -2.86 -30.57
N ALA A 80 5.13 -2.26 -30.34
CA ALA A 80 6.08 -1.88 -31.39
C ALA A 80 7.02 -3.00 -31.88
N ALA A 81 6.85 -4.23 -31.41
CA ALA A 81 7.72 -5.37 -31.66
C ALA A 81 9.21 -5.04 -31.45
N ASN A 82 9.54 -4.39 -30.34
CA ASN A 82 10.91 -3.95 -29.99
C ASN A 82 11.51 -4.73 -28.79
N GLY A 83 10.83 -5.76 -28.30
CA GLY A 83 11.33 -6.62 -27.24
C GLY A 83 12.63 -7.32 -27.65
N ALA A 84 13.39 -7.76 -26.66
CA ALA A 84 14.66 -8.44 -26.86
C ALA A 84 14.86 -9.56 -25.84
N ILE A 85 15.64 -10.55 -26.22
CA ILE A 85 16.10 -11.63 -25.35
C ILE A 85 17.60 -11.74 -25.54
N ASP A 86 18.35 -11.51 -24.47
CA ASP A 86 19.80 -11.73 -24.39
C ASP A 86 20.02 -13.12 -23.78
N LEU A 87 20.67 -13.99 -24.55
CA LEU A 87 20.85 -15.40 -24.20
C LEU A 87 22.29 -15.60 -23.75
N GLU A 88 22.49 -15.82 -22.46
CA GLU A 88 23.80 -16.19 -21.93
C GLU A 88 23.92 -17.73 -21.89
N ILE A 89 24.92 -18.25 -22.60
CA ILE A 89 25.23 -19.68 -22.62
C ILE A 89 26.48 -19.91 -21.77
N THR A 90 26.35 -20.65 -20.67
CA THR A 90 27.49 -21.11 -19.87
C THR A 90 27.61 -22.65 -19.93
N GLY A 91 28.72 -23.22 -19.48
CA GLY A 91 28.94 -24.67 -19.58
C GLY A 91 29.01 -25.20 -21.03
N GLY A 92 28.96 -26.53 -21.21
CA GLY A 92 29.05 -27.17 -22.54
C GLY A 92 30.39 -26.99 -23.28
N THR A 93 30.48 -27.57 -24.49
CA THR A 93 31.66 -27.41 -25.37
C THR A 93 31.31 -26.61 -26.63
N GLY A 94 31.79 -25.36 -26.73
CA GLY A 94 31.60 -24.54 -27.94
C GLY A 94 32.30 -25.11 -29.19
N PRO A 95 31.84 -24.76 -30.42
CA PRO A 95 30.77 -23.81 -30.73
C PRO A 95 29.35 -24.36 -30.50
N TYR A 96 28.42 -23.49 -30.13
CA TYR A 96 27.01 -23.81 -29.93
C TYR A 96 26.19 -23.61 -31.22
N THR A 97 25.13 -24.41 -31.38
CA THR A 97 24.06 -24.27 -32.37
C THR A 97 22.81 -23.85 -31.62
N ILE A 98 22.21 -22.73 -32.00
CA ILE A 98 21.06 -22.14 -31.31
C ILE A 98 19.88 -22.24 -32.26
N ASP A 99 18.73 -22.69 -31.75
CA ASP A 99 17.49 -22.85 -32.50
C ASP A 99 16.34 -22.25 -31.68
N TRP A 100 15.61 -21.31 -32.26
CA TRP A 100 14.49 -20.67 -31.62
C TRP A 100 13.20 -21.09 -32.30
N ASP A 101 12.39 -21.92 -31.63
CA ASP A 101 11.27 -22.64 -32.24
C ASP A 101 10.16 -21.73 -32.82
N ASN A 102 10.03 -20.49 -32.30
CA ASN A 102 8.88 -19.62 -32.55
C ASN A 102 9.22 -18.28 -33.23
N LEU A 103 10.41 -18.10 -33.83
CA LEU A 103 10.84 -16.81 -34.40
C LEU A 103 10.44 -16.59 -35.88
N PRO A 104 9.97 -15.37 -36.24
CA PRO A 104 9.70 -15.03 -37.64
C PRO A 104 10.99 -14.62 -38.38
N GLY A 105 11.53 -15.48 -39.25
CA GLY A 105 12.58 -15.08 -40.20
C GLY A 105 13.68 -16.09 -40.54
N GLY A 106 13.80 -17.20 -39.81
CA GLY A 106 14.70 -18.31 -40.15
C GLY A 106 16.20 -18.03 -39.97
N THR A 107 16.57 -17.05 -39.15
CA THR A 107 17.92 -16.87 -38.62
C THR A 107 17.84 -16.91 -37.10
N ASP A 108 18.64 -17.76 -36.47
CA ASP A 108 18.69 -17.97 -35.01
C ASP A 108 19.98 -17.37 -34.41
N PRO A 109 20.12 -16.04 -34.36
CA PRO A 109 21.19 -15.45 -33.57
C PRO A 109 21.07 -15.83 -32.09
N GLU A 110 22.18 -15.73 -31.37
CA GLU A 110 22.22 -15.94 -29.92
C GLU A 110 21.26 -14.96 -29.23
N ASP A 111 21.46 -13.66 -29.46
CA ASP A 111 20.59 -12.61 -28.96
C ASP A 111 19.49 -12.27 -29.96
N GLN A 112 18.27 -12.18 -29.44
CA GLN A 112 17.10 -11.79 -30.21
C GLN A 112 16.69 -10.36 -29.93
N THR A 113 16.31 -9.64 -30.97
CA THR A 113 15.82 -8.26 -30.87
C THR A 113 14.67 -8.07 -31.84
N GLY A 114 13.79 -7.12 -31.57
CA GLY A 114 12.65 -6.83 -32.44
C GLY A 114 11.50 -7.83 -32.28
N LEU A 115 11.30 -8.32 -31.05
CA LEU A 115 10.29 -9.30 -30.71
C LEU A 115 9.00 -8.63 -30.21
N SER A 116 7.85 -9.22 -30.56
CA SER A 116 6.56 -8.87 -29.95
C SER A 116 6.36 -9.62 -28.64
N ALA A 117 5.40 -9.21 -27.84
CA ALA A 117 4.95 -9.91 -26.66
C ALA A 117 4.49 -11.32 -27.02
N GLY A 118 4.88 -12.29 -26.19
CA GLY A 118 4.72 -13.70 -26.46
C GLY A 118 5.79 -14.55 -25.78
N THR A 119 5.61 -15.86 -25.85
CA THR A 119 6.52 -16.84 -25.25
C THR A 119 7.49 -17.37 -26.30
N TYR A 120 8.79 -17.27 -26.00
CA TYR A 120 9.88 -17.70 -26.86
C TYR A 120 10.64 -18.85 -26.21
N ASN A 121 10.87 -19.89 -27.01
CA ASN A 121 11.61 -21.07 -26.60
C ASN A 121 12.92 -21.11 -27.38
N VAL A 122 14.03 -21.33 -26.70
CA VAL A 122 15.33 -21.60 -27.31
C VAL A 122 15.79 -23.00 -27.00
N THR A 123 16.44 -23.61 -27.97
CA THR A 123 17.19 -24.84 -27.85
C THR A 123 18.65 -24.58 -28.22
N VAL A 124 19.56 -24.72 -27.27
CA VAL A 124 21.01 -24.57 -27.46
C VAL A 124 21.66 -25.94 -27.47
N THR A 125 22.34 -26.27 -28.57
CA THR A 125 23.07 -27.52 -28.74
C THR A 125 24.58 -27.26 -28.83
N ASP A 126 25.38 -27.85 -27.96
CA ASP A 126 26.84 -27.70 -28.01
C ASP A 126 27.50 -28.53 -29.13
N ALA A 127 28.81 -28.36 -29.32
CA ALA A 127 29.57 -29.06 -30.37
C ALA A 127 29.64 -30.58 -30.17
N MET A 128 29.36 -31.06 -28.96
CA MET A 128 29.30 -32.49 -28.60
C MET A 128 27.88 -33.06 -28.72
N GLY A 129 26.89 -32.25 -29.10
CA GLY A 129 25.49 -32.64 -29.28
C GLY A 129 24.64 -32.58 -28.01
N CYS A 130 25.09 -31.90 -26.95
CA CYS A 130 24.34 -31.72 -25.71
C CYS A 130 23.37 -30.56 -25.83
N VAL A 131 22.13 -30.77 -25.41
CA VAL A 131 21.02 -29.83 -25.61
C VAL A 131 20.61 -29.22 -24.28
N ALA A 132 20.36 -27.91 -24.28
CA ALA A 132 19.70 -27.18 -23.22
C ALA A 132 18.55 -26.36 -23.80
N THR A 133 17.48 -26.19 -23.05
CA THR A 133 16.30 -25.42 -23.48
C THR A 133 16.00 -24.33 -22.47
N GLY A 134 15.54 -23.18 -22.96
CA GLY A 134 15.08 -22.07 -22.13
C GLY A 134 13.78 -21.51 -22.67
N THR A 135 12.91 -21.04 -21.78
CA THR A 135 11.64 -20.41 -22.12
C THR A 135 11.57 -19.04 -21.46
N VAL A 136 11.12 -18.03 -22.19
CA VAL A 136 10.96 -16.67 -21.67
C VAL A 136 9.72 -16.02 -22.25
N ALA A 137 8.98 -15.29 -21.42
CA ALA A 137 7.76 -14.60 -21.82
C ALA A 137 7.99 -13.09 -21.87
N LEU A 138 7.92 -12.50 -23.07
CA LEU A 138 7.89 -11.06 -23.23
C LEU A 138 6.46 -10.54 -23.04
N THR A 139 6.28 -9.54 -22.20
CA THR A 139 5.01 -8.83 -22.05
C THR A 139 5.02 -7.50 -22.83
N ASP A 140 3.84 -6.93 -23.08
CA ASP A 140 3.71 -5.59 -23.68
C ASP A 140 3.56 -4.55 -22.57
N SER A 141 4.39 -3.51 -22.62
CA SER A 141 4.28 -2.38 -21.70
C SER A 141 3.04 -1.56 -22.08
N PRO A 142 2.07 -1.37 -21.15
CA PRO A 142 0.80 -0.75 -21.49
C PRO A 142 0.98 0.72 -21.88
N VAL A 143 0.24 1.16 -22.88
CA VAL A 143 0.20 2.58 -23.30
C VAL A 143 -0.47 3.40 -22.18
N PRO A 144 0.03 4.60 -21.82
CA PRO A 144 -0.63 5.43 -20.82
C PRO A 144 -2.09 5.71 -21.17
N THR A 145 -2.98 5.67 -20.18
CA THR A 145 -4.38 6.06 -20.35
C THR A 145 -4.58 7.50 -19.92
N LEU A 146 -5.32 8.28 -20.72
CA LEU A 146 -5.49 9.71 -20.54
C LEU A 146 -6.96 10.06 -20.28
N SER A 147 -7.22 10.73 -19.16
CA SER A 147 -8.48 11.41 -18.90
C SER A 147 -8.25 12.92 -18.93
N ILE A 148 -9.07 13.67 -19.66
CA ILE A 148 -8.88 15.11 -19.82
C ILE A 148 -10.19 15.85 -19.59
N ALA A 149 -10.14 16.89 -18.76
CA ALA A 149 -11.23 17.81 -18.47
C ALA A 149 -10.80 19.25 -18.77
N SER A 150 -11.76 20.17 -18.88
CA SER A 150 -11.45 21.60 -19.00
C SER A 150 -12.48 22.47 -18.30
N THR A 151 -12.06 23.65 -17.88
CA THR A 151 -12.94 24.73 -17.47
C THR A 151 -12.98 25.80 -18.55
N ALA A 152 -14.17 26.30 -18.86
CA ALA A 152 -14.35 27.33 -19.88
C ALA A 152 -13.70 28.66 -19.47
N GLU A 153 -13.15 29.38 -20.45
CA GLU A 153 -12.69 30.76 -20.21
C GLU A 153 -13.89 31.69 -19.96
N THR A 154 -13.69 32.77 -19.22
CA THR A 154 -14.69 33.82 -19.05
C THR A 154 -14.66 34.81 -20.22
N CYS A 155 -15.81 35.41 -20.54
CA CYS A 155 -16.01 36.39 -21.63
C CYS A 155 -14.97 37.54 -21.76
N THR A 156 -14.11 37.76 -20.77
CA THR A 156 -13.14 38.88 -20.72
C THR A 156 -11.70 38.47 -20.44
N GLY A 157 -11.36 37.17 -20.39
CA GLY A 157 -10.02 36.69 -20.06
C GLY A 157 -9.62 35.42 -20.82
N SER A 158 -8.33 35.09 -20.76
CA SER A 158 -7.78 33.77 -21.08
C SER A 158 -7.55 33.05 -19.76
N ASP A 159 -8.63 32.66 -19.08
CA ASP A 159 -8.61 32.08 -17.72
C ASP A 159 -9.19 30.65 -17.67
N GLY A 160 -9.43 30.03 -18.83
CA GLY A 160 -9.77 28.61 -18.90
C GLY A 160 -8.61 27.74 -18.41
N THR A 161 -8.92 26.51 -18.03
CA THR A 161 -7.93 25.51 -17.61
C THR A 161 -8.18 24.18 -18.31
N ILE A 162 -7.12 23.40 -18.48
CA ILE A 162 -7.18 22.00 -18.87
C ILE A 162 -6.59 21.19 -17.72
N ASP A 163 -7.27 20.09 -17.37
CA ASP A 163 -6.90 19.16 -16.30
C ASP A 163 -6.74 17.77 -16.93
N LEU A 164 -5.51 17.28 -17.03
CA LEU A 164 -5.12 16.04 -17.68
C LEU A 164 -4.65 15.05 -16.61
N THR A 165 -5.38 13.96 -16.43
CA THR A 165 -4.94 12.82 -15.63
C THR A 165 -4.31 11.76 -16.53
N VAL A 166 -3.11 11.32 -16.17
CA VAL A 166 -2.38 10.24 -16.85
C VAL A 166 -2.23 9.05 -15.90
N ASP A 167 -2.62 7.87 -16.35
CA ASP A 167 -2.33 6.61 -15.68
C ASP A 167 -1.40 5.75 -16.55
N GLY A 168 -0.23 5.37 -16.04
CA GLY A 168 0.85 4.72 -16.78
C GLY A 168 2.20 4.75 -16.07
N ILE A 169 3.28 4.40 -16.78
CA ILE A 169 4.64 4.28 -16.19
C ILE A 169 5.40 5.61 -16.30
N GLY A 170 5.39 6.41 -15.23
CA GLY A 170 6.09 7.70 -15.18
C GLY A 170 7.63 7.60 -15.15
N PRO A 171 8.38 8.70 -15.42
CA PRO A 171 7.92 10.05 -15.67
C PRO A 171 7.33 10.24 -17.07
N PHE A 172 6.36 11.14 -17.18
CA PHE A 172 5.70 11.50 -18.44
C PHE A 172 6.27 12.79 -19.05
N THR A 173 6.14 12.93 -20.37
CA THR A 173 6.37 14.17 -21.11
C THR A 173 5.10 14.55 -21.86
N TYR A 174 4.79 15.85 -21.90
CA TYR A 174 3.53 16.37 -22.44
C TYR A 174 3.85 17.29 -23.61
N ASP A 175 3.35 16.95 -24.80
CA ASP A 175 3.48 17.74 -26.02
C ASP A 175 2.09 18.25 -26.42
N TRP A 176 1.85 19.54 -26.23
CA TRP A 176 0.55 20.15 -26.51
C TRP A 176 0.53 20.71 -27.92
N SER A 177 -0.63 20.69 -28.57
CA SER A 177 -0.88 21.39 -29.85
C SER A 177 -0.57 22.90 -29.86
N VAL A 178 -0.22 23.46 -28.70
CA VAL A 178 0.22 24.84 -28.52
C VAL A 178 1.53 24.81 -27.74
N ASP A 179 2.65 25.09 -28.41
CA ASP A 179 4.03 24.99 -27.89
C ASP A 179 4.27 25.71 -26.54
N ALA A 180 3.45 26.72 -26.23
CA ALA A 180 3.54 27.46 -24.96
C ALA A 180 3.12 26.62 -23.74
N TYR A 181 2.44 25.48 -23.97
CA TYR A 181 1.94 24.57 -22.96
C TYR A 181 2.76 23.27 -22.86
N ASP A 182 3.73 23.05 -23.74
CA ASP A 182 4.59 21.85 -23.70
C ASP A 182 5.29 21.70 -22.36
N GLY A 183 5.36 20.45 -21.88
CA GLY A 183 5.92 20.08 -20.58
C GLY A 183 5.02 20.39 -19.39
N GLN A 184 3.80 20.91 -19.60
CA GLN A 184 2.80 21.10 -18.55
C GLN A 184 1.79 19.96 -18.62
N GLU A 185 1.47 19.34 -17.48
CA GLU A 185 0.37 18.40 -17.39
C GLU A 185 -0.97 19.12 -17.47
N ASP A 186 -1.13 20.21 -16.69
CA ASP A 186 -2.37 20.99 -16.59
C ASP A 186 -2.19 22.46 -17.02
N PRO A 187 -2.33 22.77 -18.32
CA PRO A 187 -2.26 24.15 -18.80
C PRO A 187 -3.35 25.04 -18.17
N THR A 188 -2.93 26.19 -17.64
CA THR A 188 -3.84 27.23 -17.13
C THR A 188 -3.71 28.52 -17.92
N GLY A 189 -4.76 29.35 -17.87
CA GLY A 189 -4.81 30.58 -18.66
C GLY A 189 -5.07 30.33 -20.15
N VAL A 190 -5.84 29.27 -20.42
CA VAL A 190 -6.10 28.73 -21.74
C VAL A 190 -7.28 29.47 -22.37
N SER A 191 -7.13 29.85 -23.64
CA SER A 191 -8.23 30.55 -24.34
C SER A 191 -9.26 29.58 -24.91
N THR A 192 -10.46 30.03 -25.28
CA THR A 192 -11.42 29.14 -25.93
C THR A 192 -10.85 28.55 -27.21
N GLY A 193 -10.92 27.23 -27.34
CA GLY A 193 -10.22 26.52 -28.41
C GLY A 193 -10.12 25.03 -28.15
N SER A 194 -9.73 24.29 -29.19
CA SER A 194 -9.46 22.86 -29.08
C SER A 194 -7.96 22.66 -28.86
N TYR A 195 -7.62 21.83 -27.88
CA TYR A 195 -6.26 21.53 -27.49
C TYR A 195 -6.09 20.02 -27.48
N SER A 196 -5.10 19.52 -28.20
CA SER A 196 -4.64 18.14 -28.09
C SER A 196 -3.35 18.08 -27.30
N VAL A 197 -3.16 17.00 -26.55
CA VAL A 197 -1.90 16.66 -25.88
C VAL A 197 -1.50 15.25 -26.24
N THR A 198 -0.24 15.08 -26.57
CA THR A 198 0.43 13.79 -26.68
C THR A 198 1.28 13.60 -25.43
N VAL A 199 0.95 12.59 -24.64
CA VAL A 199 1.70 12.20 -23.44
C VAL A 199 2.58 11.03 -23.77
N THR A 200 3.87 11.13 -23.48
CA THR A 200 4.84 10.03 -23.63
C THR A 200 5.33 9.58 -22.26
N ASP A 201 5.26 8.29 -21.96
CA ASP A 201 5.73 7.71 -20.70
C ASP A 201 7.24 7.43 -20.66
N MET A 202 7.74 6.83 -19.56
CA MET A 202 9.17 6.51 -19.39
C MET A 202 9.68 5.53 -20.46
N ASN A 203 8.82 4.64 -20.94
CA ASN A 203 9.13 3.62 -21.92
C ASN A 203 8.99 4.12 -23.37
N GLY A 204 8.62 5.40 -23.56
CA GLY A 204 8.42 6.00 -24.87
C GLY A 204 7.02 5.75 -25.47
N CYS A 205 6.08 5.21 -24.70
CA CYS A 205 4.71 4.97 -25.13
C CYS A 205 3.89 6.24 -25.13
N THR A 206 3.29 6.55 -26.29
CA THR A 206 2.53 7.77 -26.49
C THR A 206 1.03 7.53 -26.48
N ALA A 207 0.28 8.29 -25.69
CA ALA A 207 -1.16 8.43 -25.82
C ALA A 207 -1.51 9.86 -26.20
N THR A 208 -2.58 10.06 -26.97
CA THR A 208 -3.03 11.40 -27.36
C THR A 208 -4.50 11.57 -27.02
N THR A 209 -4.84 12.70 -26.39
CA THR A 209 -6.23 13.08 -26.14
C THR A 209 -6.47 14.53 -26.57
N THR A 210 -7.73 14.89 -26.76
CA THR A 210 -8.12 16.25 -27.20
C THR A 210 -9.30 16.73 -26.39
N ILE A 211 -9.25 17.99 -25.96
CA ILE A 211 -10.32 18.66 -25.23
C ILE A 211 -10.69 19.98 -25.92
N LEU A 212 -11.92 20.41 -25.73
CA LEU A 212 -12.40 21.73 -26.15
C LEU A 212 -12.64 22.60 -24.93
N VAL A 213 -11.84 23.67 -24.79
CA VAL A 213 -12.03 24.69 -23.77
C VAL A 213 -13.13 25.65 -24.26
N GLY A 214 -14.26 25.66 -23.55
CA GLY A 214 -15.42 26.49 -23.86
C GLY A 214 -15.25 27.96 -23.48
N LEU A 215 -16.30 28.74 -23.74
CA LEU A 215 -16.45 30.13 -23.28
C LEU A 215 -17.71 30.21 -22.40
N GLU A 216 -17.57 30.58 -21.13
CA GLU A 216 -18.68 30.79 -20.19
C GLU A 216 -18.87 32.27 -19.85
N CYS A 217 -20.09 32.77 -20.09
CA CYS A 217 -20.48 34.13 -19.76
C CYS A 217 -21.70 34.08 -18.84
N THR A 218 -21.53 34.44 -17.57
CA THR A 218 -22.63 34.42 -16.59
C THR A 218 -23.52 35.66 -16.72
N PRO A 219 -24.85 35.55 -16.52
CA PRO A 219 -25.79 36.64 -16.75
C PRO A 219 -26.04 37.45 -15.46
N ASN A 220 -25.07 38.19 -14.93
CA ASN A 220 -25.29 39.09 -13.79
C ASN A 220 -24.36 40.33 -13.80
N ASP A 221 -24.65 41.33 -14.65
CA ASP A 221 -24.23 42.72 -14.45
C ASP A 221 -25.31 43.70 -14.98
N PRO A 222 -25.85 44.64 -14.16
CA PRO A 222 -26.90 45.55 -14.59
C PRO A 222 -26.33 46.82 -15.24
N LEU A 223 -26.57 46.93 -16.55
CA LEU A 223 -26.51 48.10 -17.47
C LEU A 223 -25.46 47.93 -18.59
N GLY A 224 -25.86 47.26 -19.66
CA GLY A 224 -25.08 47.26 -20.90
C GLY A 224 -25.68 46.43 -22.01
N PHE A 225 -26.71 46.96 -22.68
CA PHE A 225 -26.96 46.56 -24.07
C PHE A 225 -25.68 46.84 -24.87
N ILE A 226 -25.03 45.80 -25.37
CA ILE A 226 -23.95 45.92 -26.34
C ILE A 226 -24.42 45.30 -27.65
N TYR A 227 -24.46 46.16 -28.66
CA TYR A 227 -24.36 45.81 -30.06
C TYR A 227 -23.14 44.91 -30.26
N CYS A 228 -23.31 43.72 -30.83
CA CYS A 228 -22.20 43.14 -31.58
C CYS A 228 -22.00 44.01 -32.82
N GLU A 229 -21.06 44.96 -32.75
CA GLU A 229 -20.33 45.35 -33.96
C GLU A 229 -19.49 44.14 -34.36
N THR A 230 -19.94 43.39 -35.37
CA THR A 230 -18.97 42.72 -36.23
C THR A 230 -18.26 43.84 -36.99
N THR A 231 -16.94 43.91 -36.79
CA THR A 231 -16.03 44.80 -37.51
C THR A 231 -16.31 44.76 -39.00
N GLY A 232 -16.08 45.88 -39.68
CA GLY A 232 -16.21 45.94 -41.13
C GLY A 232 -15.44 44.80 -41.79
N ASP A 233 -16.17 43.74 -42.13
CA ASP A 233 -16.00 42.90 -43.30
C ASP A 233 -17.25 42.01 -43.46
N ILE A 234 -17.62 41.87 -44.72
CA ILE A 234 -18.84 41.27 -45.21
C ILE A 234 -18.76 39.75 -45.02
N ILE A 235 -19.68 39.16 -44.24
CA ILE A 235 -19.96 37.72 -44.36
C ILE A 235 -20.81 37.51 -45.62
N THR A 236 -20.14 37.15 -46.71
CA THR A 236 -20.80 36.50 -47.84
C THR A 236 -20.75 35.00 -47.58
N GLY A 237 -21.92 34.39 -47.33
CA GLY A 237 -22.07 32.93 -47.26
C GLY A 237 -21.64 32.31 -45.93
N GLY A 238 -22.53 32.29 -44.95
CA GLY A 238 -22.41 31.46 -43.76
C GLY A 238 -23.59 30.47 -43.68
N THR A 239 -23.29 29.19 -43.56
CA THR A 239 -24.24 28.10 -43.35
C THR A 239 -24.59 28.02 -41.86
N ILE A 240 -25.86 27.80 -41.51
CA ILE A 240 -26.27 27.49 -40.13
C ILE A 240 -26.52 25.98 -40.07
N SER A 241 -25.80 25.30 -39.18
CA SER A 241 -26.00 23.88 -38.87
C SER A 241 -26.77 23.77 -37.57
N VAL A 242 -27.89 23.05 -37.58
CA VAL A 242 -28.69 22.74 -36.39
C VAL A 242 -28.52 21.26 -36.09
N THR A 243 -27.94 20.94 -34.94
CA THR A 243 -27.67 19.57 -34.47
C THR A 243 -28.61 19.22 -33.33
N GLY A 244 -29.87 18.86 -33.64
CA GLY A 244 -30.79 18.24 -32.69
C GLY A 244 -32.24 18.80 -32.68
N PRO A 245 -33.24 18.01 -32.25
CA PRO A 245 -34.66 18.32 -32.44
C PRO A 245 -35.18 19.26 -31.35
N GLY A 246 -35.31 20.54 -31.68
CA GLY A 246 -36.03 21.54 -30.89
C GLY A 246 -36.79 22.48 -31.81
N ALA A 247 -38.02 22.84 -31.42
CA ALA A 247 -38.80 23.83 -32.17
C ALA A 247 -38.11 25.20 -32.13
N VAL A 248 -37.55 25.65 -33.26
CA VAL A 248 -37.01 27.00 -33.39
C VAL A 248 -38.17 27.99 -33.45
N THR A 249 -38.40 28.75 -32.39
CA THR A 249 -39.30 29.91 -32.42
C THR A 249 -38.48 31.16 -32.72
N ILE A 250 -38.61 31.70 -33.93
CA ILE A 250 -38.05 33.02 -34.27
C ILE A 250 -39.09 34.08 -33.88
N LEU A 251 -38.83 34.84 -32.82
CA LEU A 251 -39.58 36.06 -32.52
C LEU A 251 -38.98 37.22 -33.33
N ALA A 252 -39.65 37.60 -34.42
CA ALA A 252 -39.39 38.87 -35.10
C ALA A 252 -40.30 39.95 -34.48
N ASP A 253 -39.73 40.97 -33.85
CA ASP A 253 -40.50 42.17 -33.52
C ASP A 253 -40.58 43.09 -34.73
N GLY A 254 -41.82 43.37 -35.15
CA GLY A 254 -42.14 44.48 -36.04
C GLY A 254 -42.94 44.12 -37.27
N SER A 255 -44.27 44.05 -37.10
CA SER A 255 -45.36 44.10 -38.10
C SER A 255 -45.83 42.78 -38.76
N GLU A 256 -47.06 42.43 -38.36
CA GLU A 256 -48.08 41.51 -38.91
C GLU A 256 -47.67 40.49 -39.99
N GLY A 257 -47.59 39.21 -39.58
CA GLY A 257 -47.72 38.05 -40.45
C GLY A 257 -47.12 36.78 -39.84
N TYR A 258 -47.97 35.84 -39.38
CA TYR A 258 -47.54 34.51 -38.96
C TYR A 258 -47.37 33.60 -40.19
N TYR A 259 -46.20 32.98 -40.34
CA TYR A 259 -45.99 31.86 -41.26
C TYR A 259 -45.39 30.69 -40.50
N ASN A 260 -46.14 29.59 -40.40
CA ASN A 260 -45.63 28.32 -39.89
C ASN A 260 -44.98 27.57 -41.05
N PHE A 261 -43.75 27.11 -40.85
CA PHE A 261 -43.15 26.05 -41.65
C PHE A 261 -43.08 24.81 -40.76
N GLU A 262 -43.78 23.75 -41.16
CA GLU A 262 -43.56 22.42 -40.63
C GLU A 262 -42.43 21.79 -41.46
N THR A 263 -41.34 21.40 -40.79
CA THR A 263 -40.33 20.52 -41.37
C THR A 263 -40.61 19.10 -40.90
N ASP A 264 -40.45 18.12 -41.80
CA ASP A 264 -40.73 16.70 -41.60
C ASP A 264 -39.68 15.97 -40.73
N GLY A 265 -38.83 16.70 -40.02
CA GLY A 265 -37.95 16.15 -38.99
C GLY A 265 -36.74 15.38 -39.51
N THR A 266 -36.30 15.60 -40.76
CA THR A 266 -35.04 15.01 -41.26
C THR A 266 -33.86 16.01 -41.18
N PRO A 267 -32.65 15.58 -40.76
CA PRO A 267 -31.47 16.44 -40.80
C PRO A 267 -31.10 16.81 -42.24
N GLY A 268 -30.92 18.11 -42.51
CA GLY A 268 -30.53 18.62 -43.82
C GLY A 268 -30.13 20.09 -43.81
N VAL A 269 -29.32 20.50 -44.79
CA VAL A 269 -28.93 21.91 -44.99
C VAL A 269 -30.06 22.64 -45.71
N TYR A 270 -30.71 23.59 -45.04
CA TYR A 270 -31.73 24.45 -45.64
C TYR A 270 -31.12 25.77 -46.12
N THR A 271 -31.20 26.04 -47.42
CA THR A 271 -30.73 27.32 -48.01
C THR A 271 -31.87 28.32 -48.05
N ILE A 272 -31.77 29.43 -47.30
CA ILE A 272 -32.71 30.55 -47.42
C ILE A 272 -32.22 31.50 -48.51
N ALA A 273 -32.87 31.48 -49.67
CA ALA A 273 -32.59 32.43 -50.74
C ALA A 273 -33.34 33.74 -50.50
N TYR A 274 -32.64 34.82 -50.15
CA TYR A 274 -33.19 36.17 -50.19
C TYR A 274 -32.83 36.85 -51.52
N THR A 275 -33.85 37.28 -52.28
CA THR A 275 -33.67 38.12 -53.47
C THR A 275 -34.14 39.53 -53.12
N PRO A 276 -33.27 40.56 -53.11
CA PRO A 276 -33.71 41.91 -52.78
C PRO A 276 -34.66 42.46 -53.88
N PRO A 277 -35.74 43.17 -53.50
CA PRO A 277 -36.65 43.79 -54.46
C PRO A 277 -35.97 44.86 -55.32
N ALA A 278 -36.39 44.97 -56.57
CA ALA A 278 -35.88 45.93 -57.54
C ALA A 278 -36.00 47.38 -57.03
N GLY A 279 -34.87 48.07 -56.87
CA GLY A 279 -34.85 49.52 -56.61
C GLY A 279 -33.71 50.08 -55.75
N MET A 280 -32.87 49.26 -55.13
CA MET A 280 -31.73 49.76 -54.34
C MET A 280 -30.40 49.59 -55.07
N SER A 281 -29.76 50.72 -55.39
CA SER A 281 -28.41 50.82 -55.96
C SER A 281 -27.46 51.36 -54.88
N LEU A 282 -26.39 50.63 -54.56
CA LEU A 282 -25.28 51.16 -53.75
C LEU A 282 -24.04 51.36 -54.62
N SER A 283 -23.67 52.63 -54.71
CA SER A 283 -22.69 53.23 -55.60
C SER A 283 -21.29 53.16 -54.99
N THR A 284 -20.33 52.59 -55.70
CA THR A 284 -18.89 52.75 -55.43
C THR A 284 -18.32 53.79 -56.39
N THR A 285 -17.98 55.00 -55.88
CA THR A 285 -16.80 55.81 -56.29
C THR A 285 -16.76 57.20 -55.65
N ASN A 286 -15.67 57.52 -54.94
CA ASN A 286 -14.90 58.77 -55.10
C ASN A 286 -13.50 58.65 -54.45
N LEU A 287 -12.47 58.94 -55.26
CA LEU A 287 -11.02 59.18 -54.98
C LEU A 287 -10.80 60.70 -54.66
N PRO A 288 -9.57 61.32 -54.58
CA PRO A 288 -8.15 60.88 -54.45
C PRO A 288 -7.28 61.69 -53.43
N ALA A 289 -5.96 61.43 -53.42
CA ALA A 289 -4.86 62.01 -52.64
C ALA A 289 -4.48 63.50 -52.89
N THR A 290 -3.82 64.17 -51.92
CA THR A 290 -2.39 64.58 -51.93
C THR A 290 -2.01 65.52 -50.76
N GLY A 291 -0.79 65.35 -50.26
CA GLY A 291 -0.06 66.29 -49.41
C GLY A 291 1.41 65.87 -49.27
N SER A 292 2.30 66.64 -49.90
CA SER A 292 3.72 66.39 -50.13
C SER A 292 4.65 66.73 -48.95
N GLY A 293 5.79 66.04 -48.89
CA GLY A 293 7.07 66.53 -48.37
C GLY A 293 8.25 65.77 -49.00
N THR A 294 9.02 66.43 -49.86
CA THR A 294 10.31 66.00 -50.46
C THR A 294 11.40 65.81 -49.39
N GLY A 295 12.50 65.05 -49.52
CA GLY A 295 13.15 64.21 -50.55
C GLY A 295 14.35 63.50 -49.85
N GLY A 296 15.19 62.63 -50.40
CA GLY A 296 15.32 61.94 -51.68
C GLY A 296 16.49 60.93 -51.58
N ALA A 297 16.62 60.09 -52.62
CA ALA A 297 17.83 59.39 -53.11
C ALA A 297 18.38 58.12 -52.40
N LEU A 298 18.35 57.02 -53.20
CA LEU A 298 19.32 55.90 -53.35
C LEU A 298 19.45 54.93 -52.15
N ASP A 299 19.33 53.59 -52.30
CA ASP A 299 20.23 52.68 -53.03
C ASP A 299 19.68 51.22 -52.90
N PRO A 300 19.69 50.36 -53.94
CA PRO A 300 19.36 48.94 -53.83
C PRO A 300 20.63 48.05 -53.83
N THR A 301 20.60 46.85 -53.22
CA THR A 301 21.14 45.60 -53.81
C THR A 301 21.25 44.43 -52.82
N GLY A 302 20.82 43.26 -53.31
CA GLY A 302 21.52 41.96 -53.21
C GLY A 302 21.43 41.21 -51.88
N GLY A 303 21.21 39.89 -51.83
CA GLY A 303 21.19 38.83 -52.83
C GLY A 303 20.89 37.51 -52.08
N SER A 304 20.21 36.54 -52.71
CA SER A 304 20.81 35.27 -53.23
C SER A 304 21.35 34.36 -52.12
N ALA A 305 21.11 33.05 -52.03
CA ALA A 305 20.58 31.97 -52.86
C ALA A 305 20.23 30.82 -51.86
N GLY A 306 19.58 29.70 -52.16
CA GLY A 306 19.47 28.94 -53.39
C GLY A 306 18.54 27.74 -53.19
N ASN A 307 17.95 27.34 -54.30
CA ASN A 307 16.97 26.28 -54.58
C ASN A 307 17.71 24.96 -54.92
N PRO A 308 17.13 23.94 -55.58
CA PRO A 308 15.90 23.11 -55.37
C PRO A 308 16.19 21.58 -55.50
N GLY A 309 15.14 20.77 -55.33
CA GLY A 309 14.89 19.60 -56.20
C GLY A 309 14.92 18.26 -55.46
N PHE A 310 14.10 17.26 -55.80
CA PHE A 310 13.32 17.01 -57.01
C PHE A 310 12.24 15.95 -56.73
N ASP A 311 11.16 16.03 -57.52
CA ASP A 311 10.38 14.93 -58.10
C ASP A 311 9.52 13.98 -57.24
N ASN A 312 8.23 14.35 -57.20
CA ASN A 312 7.07 13.55 -57.63
C ASN A 312 7.42 12.53 -58.75
N PRO A 313 6.69 11.41 -58.98
CA PRO A 313 5.25 11.52 -59.15
C PRO A 313 4.40 10.24 -58.94
N LEU A 314 3.11 10.42 -59.25
CA LEU A 314 2.21 9.43 -59.87
C LEU A 314 1.63 8.35 -58.96
N GLU A 315 0.34 8.04 -59.00
CA GLU A 315 -0.85 8.66 -59.58
C GLU A 315 -2.00 7.73 -59.15
N ILE A 316 -3.14 8.33 -58.82
CA ILE A 316 -4.49 8.00 -59.34
C ILE A 316 -4.99 6.56 -59.13
N GLY A 317 -6.14 6.33 -58.51
CA GLY A 317 -7.18 7.28 -58.14
C GLY A 317 -8.57 6.64 -58.25
N SER A 318 -9.57 7.50 -58.03
CA SER A 318 -10.96 7.47 -58.55
C SER A 318 -11.72 6.14 -58.50
N GLY A 319 -12.87 6.00 -57.85
CA GLY A 319 -13.94 6.97 -57.65
C GLY A 319 -15.19 6.48 -58.39
N SER A 320 -16.34 6.47 -57.71
CA SER A 320 -17.70 6.56 -58.26
C SER A 320 -18.68 6.44 -57.08
N THR A 321 -19.43 7.45 -56.67
CA THR A 321 -20.69 7.91 -57.28
C THR A 321 -21.53 6.77 -57.84
N ASP A 322 -22.66 6.47 -57.20
CA ASP A 322 -23.83 6.10 -57.97
C ASP A 322 -24.93 7.15 -57.81
N SER A 323 -25.24 7.71 -58.96
CA SER A 323 -26.35 8.57 -59.27
C SER A 323 -27.66 7.78 -59.25
N LEU A 324 -28.70 8.39 -58.68
CA LEU A 324 -30.08 8.12 -59.08
C LEU A 324 -30.21 8.29 -60.61
N SER A 325 -30.81 7.29 -61.27
CA SER A 325 -31.76 7.58 -62.33
C SER A 325 -32.77 6.45 -62.51
N MET A 326 -34.04 6.79 -62.27
CA MET A 326 -35.25 6.42 -63.00
C MET A 326 -35.34 5.04 -63.69
N ILE A 327 -36.46 4.34 -63.45
CA ILE A 327 -37.60 4.26 -64.38
C ILE A 327 -38.84 3.72 -63.63
N ASP A 328 -39.98 4.31 -63.95
CA ASP A 328 -41.32 4.05 -63.43
C ASP A 328 -42.07 3.07 -64.39
N TYR A 329 -42.70 2.00 -63.87
CA TYR A 329 -44.10 1.60 -64.10
C TYR A 329 -44.40 0.11 -63.78
N SER A 330 -45.15 -0.06 -62.67
CA SER A 330 -46.20 -1.04 -62.32
C SER A 330 -46.06 -2.57 -62.59
N ALA A 331 -46.34 -3.32 -61.50
CA ALA A 331 -46.86 -4.70 -61.38
C ALA A 331 -45.87 -5.89 -61.40
N GLY A 332 -45.82 -6.60 -60.26
CA GLY A 332 -45.76 -8.08 -60.18
C GLY A 332 -44.44 -8.82 -60.45
N ALA A 333 -43.83 -9.29 -59.35
CA ALA A 333 -43.02 -10.51 -59.19
C ALA A 333 -41.60 -10.62 -59.84
N ASN A 334 -40.62 -10.98 -58.98
CA ASN A 334 -39.28 -11.61 -59.17
C ASN A 334 -39.11 -12.48 -60.45
N PRO A 335 -37.88 -12.76 -61.00
CA PRO A 335 -36.60 -13.08 -60.28
C PRO A 335 -35.23 -12.67 -60.92
N TYR A 336 -34.16 -12.92 -60.12
CA TYR A 336 -32.67 -13.07 -60.25
C TYR A 336 -31.96 -13.26 -61.64
N TYR A 337 -30.61 -13.18 -61.89
CA TYR A 337 -29.30 -13.23 -61.17
C TYR A 337 -28.17 -12.60 -62.06
N LEU A 338 -27.04 -12.13 -61.49
CA LEU A 338 -25.66 -12.51 -61.90
C LEU A 338 -24.62 -12.19 -60.81
N GLN A 339 -23.69 -13.13 -60.59
CA GLN A 339 -22.66 -13.27 -59.55
C GLN A 339 -21.25 -13.05 -60.16
N ILE A 340 -20.27 -12.58 -59.35
CA ILE A 340 -18.91 -13.15 -59.15
C ILE A 340 -18.22 -12.43 -57.95
N GLU A 341 -17.62 -13.27 -57.10
CA GLU A 341 -16.90 -13.20 -55.80
C GLU A 341 -15.46 -12.64 -55.88
N PHE A 342 -14.61 -12.43 -54.85
CA PHE A 342 -14.52 -12.28 -53.37
C PHE A 342 -13.09 -11.66 -53.15
N ASP A 343 -12.80 -10.85 -52.11
CA ASP A 343 -11.82 -11.25 -51.06
C ASP A 343 -11.62 -10.25 -49.90
N THR A 344 -11.52 -10.85 -48.71
CA THR A 344 -10.95 -10.47 -47.40
C THR A 344 -10.87 -9.02 -46.91
N GLY A 345 -11.35 -8.81 -45.68
CA GLY A 345 -10.70 -7.85 -44.75
C GLY A 345 -11.65 -7.01 -43.91
N ASP A 346 -12.47 -7.67 -43.11
CA ASP A 346 -13.20 -7.25 -41.90
C ASP A 346 -14.01 -5.93 -41.81
N PRO A 347 -15.14 -5.98 -41.07
CA PRO A 347 -16.15 -4.93 -41.07
C PRO A 347 -15.96 -3.95 -39.91
N TYR A 348 -15.95 -2.65 -40.20
CA TYR A 348 -16.41 -1.67 -39.21
C TYR A 348 -17.89 -1.95 -38.94
N VAL A 349 -18.17 -2.42 -37.73
CA VAL A 349 -19.53 -2.50 -37.19
C VAL A 349 -20.04 -1.07 -37.03
N VAL A 350 -20.98 -0.69 -37.89
CA VAL A 350 -21.87 0.45 -37.64
C VAL A 350 -22.82 0.03 -36.53
N LEU A 351 -22.59 0.50 -35.30
CA LEU A 351 -23.68 0.66 -34.35
C LEU A 351 -24.40 1.97 -34.68
N ASN A 352 -25.49 1.83 -35.42
CA ASN A 352 -26.45 2.90 -35.63
C ASN A 352 -26.99 3.38 -34.26
N ASN A 353 -27.09 4.70 -34.10
CA ASN A 353 -28.07 5.42 -33.29
C ASN A 353 -29.00 4.54 -32.44
N LEU A 354 -28.65 4.35 -31.17
CA LEU A 354 -29.66 4.28 -30.12
C LEU A 354 -30.05 5.73 -29.76
N PRO A 355 -31.31 6.01 -29.41
CA PRO A 355 -31.81 7.37 -29.21
C PRO A 355 -31.13 8.03 -28.01
N LEU A 356 -30.75 9.32 -28.13
CA LEU A 356 -30.48 10.18 -26.97
C LEU A 356 -31.79 10.37 -26.17
N GLU A 357 -31.99 9.52 -25.17
CA GLU A 357 -32.93 9.76 -24.10
C GLU A 357 -32.39 10.83 -23.14
N ASN A 358 -33.31 11.55 -22.52
CA ASN A 358 -33.06 12.67 -21.63
C ASN A 358 -32.08 12.30 -20.50
N CYS A 359 -30.97 13.04 -20.35
CA CYS A 359 -30.16 13.01 -19.13
C CYS A 359 -30.91 13.69 -17.97
N SER A 360 -31.90 12.99 -17.42
CA SER A 360 -32.14 12.99 -15.98
C SER A 360 -31.06 12.08 -15.37
N PRO A 361 -30.52 12.33 -14.16
CA PRO A 361 -29.59 11.39 -13.54
C PRO A 361 -30.30 10.04 -13.37
N CYS A 362 -29.73 8.99 -13.95
CA CYS A 362 -30.20 7.63 -13.77
C CYS A 362 -29.64 7.12 -12.45
N ASN A 363 -30.50 6.81 -11.48
CA ASN A 363 -30.11 6.31 -10.18
C ASN A 363 -30.48 4.82 -10.10
N LEU A 364 -29.48 3.94 -10.22
CA LEU A 364 -29.60 2.48 -10.11
C LEU A 364 -28.67 2.03 -8.98
N GLU A 365 -29.19 1.24 -8.03
CA GLU A 365 -28.47 0.84 -6.82
C GLU A 365 -28.74 -0.63 -6.50
N ILE A 366 -27.71 -1.34 -6.03
CA ILE A 366 -27.83 -2.68 -5.43
C ILE A 366 -27.68 -2.55 -3.91
N SER A 367 -28.67 -3.04 -3.16
CA SER A 367 -28.74 -2.96 -1.69
C SER A 367 -29.15 -4.29 -1.06
N ASN A 368 -29.10 -4.40 0.27
CA ASN A 368 -29.54 -5.58 1.05
C ASN A 368 -28.90 -6.92 0.61
N VAL A 369 -27.65 -6.90 0.18
CA VAL A 369 -26.93 -8.13 -0.18
C VAL A 369 -26.73 -8.99 1.07
N SER A 370 -27.13 -10.26 1.02
CA SER A 370 -26.90 -11.25 2.06
C SER A 370 -26.57 -12.61 1.46
N VAL A 371 -25.53 -13.25 1.99
CA VAL A 371 -25.08 -14.59 1.58
C VAL A 371 -25.57 -15.60 2.62
N ASN A 372 -26.25 -16.65 2.15
CA ASN A 372 -26.79 -17.74 2.94
C ASN A 372 -26.11 -19.05 2.54
N CYS A 373 -25.41 -19.69 3.47
CA CYS A 373 -24.80 -21.01 3.25
C CYS A 373 -25.72 -22.13 3.72
N ASN A 374 -25.93 -23.14 2.85
CA ASN A 374 -26.91 -24.20 3.07
C ASN A 374 -26.29 -25.51 3.57
N ASN A 375 -25.06 -25.87 3.17
CA ASN A 375 -24.37 -27.14 3.53
C ASN A 375 -22.82 -27.02 3.56
N GLY A 376 -22.27 -25.89 3.98
CA GLY A 376 -20.81 -25.67 4.07
C GLY A 376 -20.15 -25.20 2.77
N THR A 377 -20.58 -25.71 1.62
CA THR A 377 -20.06 -25.32 0.27
C THR A 377 -21.15 -24.87 -0.71
N ASP A 378 -22.42 -24.99 -0.37
CA ASP A 378 -23.55 -24.53 -1.19
C ASP A 378 -24.01 -23.14 -0.75
N PHE A 379 -23.81 -22.14 -1.61
CA PHE A 379 -24.18 -20.74 -1.33
C PHE A 379 -25.44 -20.31 -2.07
N THR A 380 -26.21 -19.48 -1.39
CA THR A 380 -27.33 -18.74 -1.98
C THR A 380 -27.27 -17.28 -1.61
N ILE A 381 -27.62 -16.39 -2.53
CA ILE A 381 -27.55 -14.94 -2.30
C ILE A 381 -28.92 -14.32 -2.41
N ASP A 382 -29.20 -13.41 -1.49
CA ASP A 382 -30.35 -12.50 -1.54
C ASP A 382 -29.84 -11.07 -1.72
N PHE A 383 -30.51 -10.26 -2.53
CA PHE A 383 -30.19 -8.83 -2.72
C PHE A 383 -31.39 -8.08 -3.30
N THR A 384 -31.31 -6.76 -3.31
CA THR A 384 -32.33 -5.86 -3.86
C THR A 384 -31.72 -4.96 -4.91
N VAL A 385 -32.36 -4.84 -6.07
CA VAL A 385 -32.04 -3.82 -7.09
C VAL A 385 -33.07 -2.71 -7.01
N ASN A 386 -32.63 -1.47 -6.79
CA ASN A 386 -33.48 -0.27 -6.71
C ASN A 386 -33.20 0.66 -7.90
N TRP A 387 -34.23 1.32 -8.40
CA TRP A 387 -34.09 2.36 -9.42
C TRP A 387 -34.96 3.57 -9.10
N ASP A 388 -34.44 4.76 -9.39
CA ASP A 388 -35.15 6.03 -9.41
C ASP A 388 -34.75 6.82 -10.65
N PHE A 389 -35.59 6.72 -11.69
CA PHE A 389 -35.37 7.33 -12.98
C PHE A 389 -36.69 7.72 -13.65
N ALA A 390 -37.00 9.02 -13.64
CA ALA A 390 -38.28 9.57 -14.07
C ALA A 390 -38.67 9.26 -15.54
N ASP A 391 -37.71 9.01 -16.42
CA ASP A 391 -37.93 8.74 -17.85
C ASP A 391 -38.53 7.33 -18.10
N LEU A 392 -38.41 6.39 -17.16
CA LEU A 392 -38.96 5.02 -17.29
C LEU A 392 -40.48 4.96 -17.43
N VAL A 393 -41.19 6.01 -17.01
CA VAL A 393 -42.65 6.12 -17.15
C VAL A 393 -43.04 6.34 -18.62
N ALA A 394 -42.20 7.03 -19.38
CA ALA A 394 -42.41 7.30 -20.80
C ALA A 394 -41.75 6.24 -21.69
N ASN A 395 -40.59 5.72 -21.27
CA ASN A 395 -39.77 4.76 -22.00
C ASN A 395 -39.36 3.58 -21.08
N PRO A 396 -40.22 2.55 -20.92
CA PRO A 396 -39.90 1.39 -20.10
C PRO A 396 -38.65 0.66 -20.59
N ASP A 397 -37.88 0.10 -19.68
CA ASP A 397 -36.65 -0.66 -19.98
C ASP A 397 -36.58 -1.98 -19.23
N ILE A 398 -35.56 -2.76 -19.55
CA ILE A 398 -35.21 -3.99 -18.85
C ILE A 398 -33.91 -3.73 -18.07
N ILE A 399 -33.87 -4.20 -16.82
CA ILE A 399 -32.63 -4.25 -16.03
C ILE A 399 -32.11 -5.68 -16.09
N ASP A 400 -30.99 -5.88 -16.77
CA ASP A 400 -30.23 -7.12 -16.76
C ASP A 400 -29.43 -7.21 -15.46
N VAL A 401 -29.39 -8.39 -14.86
CA VAL A 401 -28.70 -8.64 -13.59
C VAL A 401 -27.83 -9.86 -13.75
N THR A 402 -26.56 -9.77 -13.35
CA THR A 402 -25.61 -10.88 -13.27
C THR A 402 -25.16 -11.05 -11.82
N VAL A 403 -24.87 -12.30 -11.43
CA VAL A 403 -24.29 -12.64 -10.13
C VAL A 403 -23.14 -13.61 -10.41
N ALA A 404 -21.91 -13.22 -10.05
CA ALA A 404 -20.69 -13.95 -10.41
C ALA A 404 -20.63 -14.32 -11.90
N GLY A 405 -20.98 -13.36 -12.78
CA GLY A 405 -21.05 -13.57 -14.22
C GLY A 405 -22.23 -14.42 -14.73
N VAL A 406 -23.07 -14.97 -13.85
CA VAL A 406 -24.26 -15.76 -14.21
C VAL A 406 -25.50 -14.86 -14.29
N GLY A 407 -26.12 -14.80 -15.46
CA GLY A 407 -27.33 -14.01 -15.70
C GLY A 407 -28.54 -14.47 -14.89
N GLN A 408 -29.26 -13.50 -14.32
CA GLN A 408 -30.46 -13.69 -13.50
C GLN A 408 -31.72 -13.26 -14.25
N VAL A 409 -32.88 -13.47 -13.62
CA VAL A 409 -34.17 -13.03 -14.18
C VAL A 409 -34.19 -11.50 -14.27
N ALA A 410 -34.22 -10.96 -15.47
CA ALA A 410 -34.25 -9.52 -15.72
C ALA A 410 -35.55 -8.85 -15.23
N VAL A 411 -35.47 -7.58 -14.84
CA VAL A 411 -36.60 -6.80 -14.31
C VAL A 411 -37.19 -5.90 -15.40
N ASN A 412 -38.52 -5.90 -15.55
CA ASN A 412 -39.19 -4.90 -16.38
C ASN A 412 -39.41 -3.61 -15.57
N ALA A 413 -38.58 -2.60 -15.78
CA ALA A 413 -38.66 -1.31 -15.12
C ALA A 413 -39.60 -0.37 -15.91
N ASN A 414 -40.85 -0.27 -15.44
CA ASN A 414 -41.92 0.50 -16.09
C ASN A 414 -42.52 1.62 -15.22
N THR A 415 -41.88 1.91 -14.09
CA THR A 415 -42.22 2.99 -13.16
C THR A 415 -40.98 3.83 -12.89
N ALA A 416 -41.18 5.13 -12.63
CA ALA A 416 -40.08 6.06 -12.32
C ALA A 416 -39.21 5.54 -11.18
N THR A 417 -39.83 5.09 -10.09
CA THR A 417 -39.15 4.46 -8.96
C THR A 417 -39.58 3.01 -8.84
N GLY A 418 -38.68 2.10 -8.46
CA GLY A 418 -39.04 0.73 -8.14
C GLY A 418 -37.90 -0.06 -7.50
N SER A 419 -38.22 -1.30 -7.11
CA SER A 419 -37.32 -2.18 -6.39
C SER A 419 -37.67 -3.63 -6.69
N GLN A 420 -36.66 -4.48 -6.88
CA GLN A 420 -36.81 -5.92 -7.10
C GLN A 420 -35.90 -6.70 -6.15
N ASN A 421 -36.49 -7.66 -5.44
CA ASN A 421 -35.73 -8.59 -4.59
C ASN A 421 -35.38 -9.86 -5.36
N TYR A 422 -34.15 -10.29 -5.22
CA TYR A 422 -33.63 -11.58 -5.62
C TYR A 422 -33.37 -12.36 -4.33
N THR A 423 -33.84 -13.60 -4.27
CA THR A 423 -33.69 -14.45 -3.08
C THR A 423 -33.34 -15.87 -3.48
N GLY A 424 -32.39 -16.48 -2.80
CA GLY A 424 -32.00 -17.87 -2.98
C GLY A 424 -31.22 -18.11 -4.28
N ILE A 425 -30.48 -17.12 -4.79
CA ILE A 425 -29.73 -17.26 -6.05
C ILE A 425 -28.54 -18.19 -5.80
N PRO A 426 -28.49 -19.40 -6.41
CA PRO A 426 -27.38 -20.32 -6.20
C PRO A 426 -26.12 -19.79 -6.90
N VAL A 427 -24.99 -19.82 -6.20
CA VAL A 427 -23.70 -19.43 -6.76
C VAL A 427 -22.70 -20.55 -6.50
N SER A 428 -21.92 -20.91 -7.52
CA SER A 428 -20.83 -21.88 -7.43
C SER A 428 -19.58 -21.18 -6.91
N GLY A 429 -18.99 -21.72 -5.85
CA GLY A 429 -17.83 -21.17 -5.14
C GLY A 429 -17.72 -21.86 -3.78
N PRO A 430 -16.59 -21.74 -3.07
CA PRO A 430 -16.14 -20.49 -2.48
C PRO A 430 -15.43 -19.56 -3.47
N GLY A 431 -15.34 -18.28 -3.14
CA GLY A 431 -14.75 -17.25 -4.02
C GLY A 431 -14.84 -15.86 -3.41
N TYR A 432 -13.77 -15.08 -3.56
CA TYR A 432 -13.63 -13.74 -3.03
C TYR A 432 -13.77 -12.69 -4.14
N GLY A 433 -14.36 -11.54 -3.82
CA GLY A 433 -14.52 -10.40 -4.74
C GLY A 433 -15.47 -10.65 -5.91
N LEU A 434 -16.52 -11.43 -5.69
CA LEU A 434 -17.52 -11.74 -6.73
C LEU A 434 -18.47 -10.56 -6.91
N LEU A 435 -18.92 -10.32 -8.14
CA LEU A 435 -19.77 -9.17 -8.46
C LEU A 435 -21.24 -9.55 -8.67
N ILE A 436 -22.14 -8.74 -8.09
CA ILE A 436 -23.51 -8.54 -8.56
C ILE A 436 -23.48 -7.32 -9.46
N GLU A 437 -23.91 -7.45 -10.71
CA GLU A 437 -24.02 -6.31 -11.61
C GLU A 437 -25.46 -6.16 -12.06
N ALA A 438 -25.92 -4.92 -12.17
CA ALA A 438 -27.23 -4.57 -12.68
C ALA A 438 -27.08 -3.44 -13.70
N GLY A 439 -27.71 -3.56 -14.85
CA GLY A 439 -27.61 -2.57 -15.92
C GLY A 439 -28.86 -2.50 -16.77
N PHE A 440 -29.21 -1.30 -17.23
CA PHE A 440 -30.32 -1.15 -18.16
C PHE A 440 -29.94 -1.64 -19.57
N SER A 441 -30.71 -2.57 -20.13
CA SER A 441 -30.41 -3.24 -21.41
C SER A 441 -30.31 -2.28 -22.58
N ASN A 442 -31.15 -1.23 -22.62
CA ASN A 442 -31.12 -0.24 -23.71
C ASN A 442 -30.35 1.04 -23.34
N ARG A 443 -29.90 1.16 -22.08
CA ARG A 443 -29.18 2.32 -21.53
C ARG A 443 -27.90 1.86 -20.82
N THR A 444 -26.93 1.46 -21.62
CA THR A 444 -25.66 0.85 -21.17
C THR A 444 -24.78 1.75 -20.29
N SER A 445 -25.09 3.05 -20.20
CA SER A 445 -24.40 4.00 -19.32
C SER A 445 -24.91 4.03 -17.88
N CYS A 446 -26.02 3.32 -17.57
CA CYS A 446 -26.59 3.27 -16.22
C CYS A 446 -26.42 1.85 -15.65
N LEU A 447 -25.34 1.70 -14.87
CA LEU A 447 -24.87 0.44 -14.30
C LEU A 447 -24.71 0.59 -12.79
N ALA A 448 -24.92 -0.50 -12.06
CA ALA A 448 -24.60 -0.64 -10.65
C ALA A 448 -23.86 -1.96 -10.47
N ALA A 449 -22.80 -1.97 -9.66
CA ALA A 449 -22.09 -3.17 -9.27
C ALA A 449 -21.94 -3.21 -7.75
N LYS A 450 -22.01 -4.41 -7.17
CA LYS A 450 -21.80 -4.64 -5.74
C LYS A 450 -21.06 -5.96 -5.54
N GLU A 451 -19.96 -5.88 -4.81
CA GLU A 451 -19.10 -7.01 -4.48
C GLU A 451 -19.67 -7.83 -3.30
N PHE A 452 -19.40 -9.13 -3.30
CA PHE A 452 -19.70 -10.06 -2.22
C PHE A 452 -18.73 -11.26 -2.23
N ASP A 453 -18.63 -11.93 -1.09
CA ASP A 453 -17.72 -13.06 -0.90
C ASP A 453 -18.47 -14.34 -0.52
N LEU A 454 -17.94 -15.48 -0.95
CA LEU A 454 -18.43 -16.82 -0.64
C LEU A 454 -17.37 -17.56 0.18
N VAL A 455 -17.58 -17.63 1.48
CA VAL A 455 -16.57 -18.12 2.44
C VAL A 455 -17.15 -19.22 3.31
N ALA A 456 -16.31 -20.14 3.83
CA ALA A 456 -16.78 -21.29 4.60
C ALA A 456 -17.65 -20.87 5.82
N CYS A 457 -18.85 -21.45 5.95
CA CYS A 457 -19.80 -21.12 7.04
C CYS A 457 -19.94 -22.22 8.11
N THR A 458 -19.14 -23.29 8.02
CA THR A 458 -19.16 -24.39 8.99
C THR A 458 -17.98 -24.29 9.94
N ASP A 459 -18.26 -24.49 11.23
CA ASP A 459 -17.25 -24.71 12.26
C ASP A 459 -16.40 -25.94 11.89
N PRO A 460 -15.07 -25.79 11.70
CA PRO A 460 -14.17 -26.89 11.37
C PRO A 460 -14.20 -28.03 12.42
N CYS A 461 -14.65 -27.73 13.65
CA CYS A 461 -14.66 -28.67 14.79
C CYS A 461 -15.93 -29.52 14.92
N ALA A 462 -16.84 -29.53 13.94
CA ALA A 462 -18.10 -30.32 14.00
C ALA A 462 -17.93 -31.85 13.78
N SER A 463 -16.81 -32.45 14.21
CA SER A 463 -16.60 -33.89 14.44
C SER A 463 -16.92 -34.88 13.30
N ALA A 464 -16.33 -34.72 12.12
CA ALA A 464 -16.34 -35.75 11.08
C ALA A 464 -14.92 -36.19 10.72
N THR A 465 -14.71 -37.51 10.61
CA THR A 465 -13.42 -38.14 10.26
C THR A 465 -12.98 -37.91 8.81
N THR A 466 -13.70 -37.07 8.07
CA THR A 466 -13.54 -36.79 6.64
C THR A 466 -13.40 -35.28 6.37
N ILE A 467 -13.03 -34.53 7.41
CA ILE A 467 -12.89 -33.06 7.38
C ILE A 467 -11.48 -32.71 7.84
N ALA A 468 -10.88 -31.71 7.20
CA ALA A 468 -9.74 -30.97 7.73
C ALA A 468 -10.11 -29.49 7.83
N GLY A 469 -9.56 -28.76 8.78
CA GLY A 469 -9.79 -27.33 8.92
C GLY A 469 -9.01 -26.71 10.07
N GLY A 470 -9.17 -25.42 10.24
CA GLY A 470 -8.51 -24.65 11.29
C GLY A 470 -8.87 -23.17 11.21
N VAL A 471 -8.00 -22.33 11.76
CA VAL A 471 -8.20 -20.89 11.85
C VAL A 471 -7.02 -20.16 11.24
N THR A 472 -7.29 -19.24 10.34
CA THR A 472 -6.32 -18.23 9.93
C THR A 472 -6.47 -17.00 10.82
N PHE A 473 -5.39 -16.38 11.28
CA PHE A 473 -5.47 -15.33 12.30
C PHE A 473 -4.41 -14.25 12.10
N GLN A 474 -4.61 -13.08 12.72
CA GLN A 474 -3.64 -12.01 12.71
C GLN A 474 -2.69 -12.17 13.90
N ASP A 475 -1.49 -12.66 13.64
CA ASP A 475 -0.41 -12.85 14.61
C ASP A 475 0.30 -11.50 14.84
N TYR A 476 -0.21 -10.71 15.78
CA TYR A 476 0.25 -9.32 15.95
C TYR A 476 1.58 -9.23 16.67
N ASN A 477 1.85 -10.17 17.57
CA ASN A 477 3.10 -10.23 18.30
C ASN A 477 4.13 -11.16 17.61
N ASN A 478 3.77 -11.73 16.46
CA ASN A 478 4.57 -12.59 15.60
C ASN A 478 5.24 -13.72 16.39
N ASP A 479 4.48 -14.38 17.27
CA ASP A 479 4.98 -15.43 18.16
C ASP A 479 4.48 -16.84 17.79
N GLY A 480 3.69 -16.96 16.72
CA GLY A 480 3.14 -18.22 16.22
C GLY A 480 2.08 -18.85 17.13
N THR A 481 1.52 -18.11 18.09
CA THR A 481 0.49 -18.58 19.03
C THR A 481 -0.81 -17.82 18.81
N ASN A 482 -1.89 -18.50 18.37
CA ASN A 482 -3.21 -17.91 18.22
C ASN A 482 -3.83 -17.53 19.58
N ALA A 483 -3.59 -16.28 20.00
CA ALA A 483 -4.05 -15.77 21.29
C ALA A 483 -5.49 -15.19 21.20
N PRO A 484 -6.24 -15.10 22.32
CA PRO A 484 -7.60 -14.56 22.30
C PRO A 484 -7.74 -13.10 21.81
N ASP A 485 -6.66 -12.33 21.87
CA ASP A 485 -6.53 -10.95 21.37
C ASP A 485 -6.13 -10.86 19.89
N GLU A 486 -5.95 -12.00 19.24
CA GLU A 486 -5.61 -12.13 17.82
C GLU A 486 -6.85 -12.55 17.03
N PRO A 487 -7.47 -11.62 16.28
CA PRO A 487 -8.68 -11.91 15.53
C PRO A 487 -8.36 -12.82 14.36
N GLY A 488 -9.38 -13.55 13.91
CA GLY A 488 -9.29 -14.31 12.68
C GLY A 488 -9.04 -13.42 11.47
N GLN A 489 -8.21 -13.92 10.55
CA GLN A 489 -7.92 -13.28 9.28
C GLN A 489 -8.84 -13.86 8.21
N GLU A 490 -9.70 -13.04 7.63
CA GLU A 490 -10.48 -13.44 6.47
C GLU A 490 -9.66 -13.39 5.17
N ASN A 491 -10.17 -14.06 4.15
CA ASN A 491 -9.69 -13.96 2.77
C ASN A 491 -8.31 -14.55 2.53
N VAL A 492 -7.94 -15.55 3.34
CA VAL A 492 -6.83 -16.46 3.05
C VAL A 492 -7.39 -17.59 2.19
N LYS A 493 -6.78 -17.81 1.02
CA LYS A 493 -7.13 -18.93 0.16
C LYS A 493 -6.44 -20.19 0.68
N VAL A 494 -7.19 -21.29 0.74
CA VAL A 494 -6.68 -22.60 1.17
C VAL A 494 -6.93 -23.64 0.09
N GLU A 495 -5.87 -24.30 -0.35
CA GLU A 495 -5.89 -25.36 -1.36
C GLU A 495 -5.38 -26.67 -0.74
N ILE A 496 -6.02 -27.80 -1.07
CA ILE A 496 -5.63 -29.11 -0.54
C ILE A 496 -5.38 -30.08 -1.69
N TYR A 497 -4.22 -30.73 -1.63
CA TYR A 497 -3.74 -31.70 -2.62
C TYR A 497 -3.60 -33.10 -2.00
N ASP A 498 -3.91 -34.12 -2.79
CA ASP A 498 -3.65 -35.52 -2.43
C ASP A 498 -2.22 -35.95 -2.79
N CYS A 499 -1.90 -37.22 -2.55
CA CYS A 499 -0.56 -37.77 -2.80
C CYS A 499 -0.17 -37.89 -4.28
N ASP A 500 -1.10 -37.69 -5.21
CA ASP A 500 -0.78 -37.68 -6.65
C ASP A 500 -0.67 -36.20 -7.16
N GLY A 501 -0.57 -35.22 -6.25
CA GLY A 501 -0.52 -33.80 -6.57
C GLY A 501 -1.85 -33.22 -7.10
N MET A 502 -2.98 -33.93 -6.95
CA MET A 502 -4.26 -33.45 -7.47
C MET A 502 -5.00 -32.56 -6.45
N LEU A 503 -5.46 -31.39 -6.90
CA LEU A 503 -6.32 -30.51 -6.10
C LEU A 503 -7.66 -31.20 -5.78
N VAL A 504 -7.87 -31.52 -4.49
CA VAL A 504 -9.09 -32.15 -3.99
C VAL A 504 -10.06 -31.15 -3.36
N CYS A 505 -9.58 -29.97 -2.97
CA CYS A 505 -10.37 -28.96 -2.27
C CYS A 505 -9.81 -27.56 -2.43
N GLU A 506 -10.69 -26.58 -2.59
CA GLU A 506 -10.36 -25.14 -2.55
C GLU A 506 -11.39 -24.45 -1.64
N THR A 507 -10.90 -23.64 -0.70
CA THR A 507 -11.74 -22.88 0.24
C THR A 507 -11.09 -21.57 0.66
N TRP A 508 -11.80 -20.76 1.43
CA TRP A 508 -11.36 -19.47 1.93
C TRP A 508 -11.72 -19.31 3.41
N SER A 509 -10.90 -18.59 4.17
CA SER A 509 -11.15 -18.27 5.57
C SER A 509 -12.17 -17.14 5.75
N ASN A 510 -13.11 -17.32 6.69
CA ASN A 510 -14.19 -16.35 6.94
C ASN A 510 -13.77 -15.20 7.86
N ALA A 511 -14.71 -14.30 8.20
CA ALA A 511 -14.48 -13.15 9.09
C ALA A 511 -13.94 -13.50 10.50
N ASN A 512 -14.12 -14.75 10.95
CA ASN A 512 -13.53 -15.26 12.19
C ASN A 512 -12.24 -16.07 11.93
N GLY A 513 -11.75 -16.12 10.70
CA GLY A 513 -10.61 -16.93 10.29
C GLY A 513 -10.91 -18.39 10.03
N ASP A 514 -12.14 -18.87 10.28
CA ASP A 514 -12.42 -20.29 10.17
C ASP A 514 -12.40 -20.74 8.70
N TRP A 515 -11.77 -21.88 8.45
CA TRP A 515 -11.80 -22.57 7.16
C TRP A 515 -11.97 -24.08 7.36
N ALA A 516 -12.59 -24.75 6.39
CA ALA A 516 -12.76 -26.20 6.42
C ALA A 516 -12.88 -26.78 5.02
N CYS A 517 -12.39 -28.01 4.87
CA CYS A 517 -12.58 -28.87 3.71
C CYS A 517 -13.26 -30.18 4.11
N THR A 518 -14.18 -30.67 3.27
CA THR A 518 -14.94 -31.91 3.53
C THR A 518 -14.77 -32.93 2.41
N GLY A 519 -15.00 -34.21 2.72
CA GLY A 519 -14.96 -35.29 1.73
C GLY A 519 -13.60 -35.98 1.59
N LEU A 520 -12.68 -35.73 2.52
CA LEU A 520 -11.35 -36.33 2.55
C LEU A 520 -11.40 -37.80 2.97
N THR A 521 -10.50 -38.61 2.41
CA THR A 521 -10.43 -40.06 2.67
C THR A 521 -9.65 -40.35 3.96
N PRO A 522 -10.26 -41.00 4.99
CA PRO A 522 -9.59 -41.24 6.27
C PRO A 522 -8.35 -42.14 6.12
N GLY A 523 -7.24 -41.72 6.74
CA GLY A 523 -5.97 -42.47 6.78
C GLY A 523 -4.98 -42.13 5.67
N GLU A 524 -5.36 -41.29 4.72
CA GLU A 524 -4.44 -40.66 3.75
C GLU A 524 -3.89 -39.35 4.33
N THR A 525 -2.72 -38.93 3.86
CA THR A 525 -2.12 -37.62 4.15
C THR A 525 -2.42 -36.67 2.99
N TYR A 526 -2.61 -35.39 3.30
CA TYR A 526 -2.88 -34.33 2.34
C TYR A 526 -1.95 -33.16 2.60
N ARG A 527 -1.54 -32.48 1.52
CA ARG A 527 -0.80 -31.22 1.57
C ARG A 527 -1.81 -30.07 1.53
N VAL A 528 -1.68 -29.12 2.45
CA VAL A 528 -2.51 -27.91 2.56
C VAL A 528 -1.63 -26.72 2.22
N GLU A 529 -2.06 -25.90 1.27
CA GLU A 529 -1.36 -24.69 0.85
C GLU A 529 -2.21 -23.46 1.17
N PHE A 530 -1.62 -22.50 1.87
CA PHE A 530 -2.20 -21.20 2.16
C PHE A 530 -1.61 -20.14 1.24
N SER A 531 -2.45 -19.49 0.44
CA SER A 531 -2.04 -18.29 -0.27
C SER A 531 -2.28 -17.07 0.62
N LEU A 532 -1.29 -16.18 0.68
CA LEU A 532 -1.45 -14.90 1.35
C LEU A 532 -2.70 -14.16 0.86
N PRO A 533 -3.40 -13.43 1.74
CA PRO A 533 -4.49 -12.56 1.34
C PRO A 533 -4.07 -11.60 0.21
N LEU A 534 -5.03 -11.13 -0.58
CA LEU A 534 -4.79 -10.08 -1.61
C LEU A 534 -4.21 -8.77 -1.03
N GLN A 535 -4.15 -8.65 0.29
CA GLN A 535 -3.64 -7.50 1.02
C GLN A 535 -2.11 -7.52 0.99
N THR A 536 -1.52 -6.61 0.21
CA THR A 536 -0.06 -6.56 -0.04
C THR A 536 0.79 -6.13 1.16
N TRP A 537 0.20 -5.95 2.34
CA TRP A 537 0.86 -5.53 3.57
C TRP A 537 0.85 -6.62 4.65
N LEU A 538 0.36 -7.82 4.31
CA LEU A 538 0.40 -8.98 5.19
C LEU A 538 1.49 -9.94 4.71
N GLU A 539 2.21 -10.50 5.66
CA GLU A 539 3.24 -11.51 5.49
C GLU A 539 2.87 -12.76 6.28
N PRO A 540 3.45 -13.94 5.99
CA PRO A 540 3.30 -15.12 6.84
C PRO A 540 3.77 -14.82 8.26
N GLY A 541 2.96 -15.19 9.25
CA GLY A 541 3.38 -15.19 10.65
C GLY A 541 4.43 -16.27 10.91
N PHE A 542 5.02 -16.26 12.10
CA PHE A 542 6.00 -17.28 12.47
C PHE A 542 5.35 -18.65 12.63
N GLU A 543 6.03 -19.69 12.15
CA GLU A 543 5.75 -21.05 12.62
C GLU A 543 5.96 -21.09 14.13
N GLY A 544 5.02 -21.74 14.82
CA GLY A 544 4.99 -21.84 16.26
C GLY A 544 3.88 -22.75 16.79
N PRO A 545 3.62 -22.74 18.10
CA PRO A 545 2.79 -23.74 18.77
C PRO A 545 1.36 -23.92 18.22
N ASP A 546 0.76 -22.83 17.72
CA ASP A 546 -0.59 -22.83 17.16
C ASP A 546 -0.60 -22.30 15.72
N ASN A 547 0.57 -22.18 15.06
CA ASN A 547 0.71 -21.68 13.69
C ASN A 547 1.66 -22.55 12.86
N GLY A 548 1.20 -23.05 11.72
CA GLY A 548 2.10 -23.70 10.75
C GLY A 548 2.52 -22.76 9.63
N THR A 549 3.34 -23.26 8.72
CA THR A 549 3.80 -22.51 7.54
C THR A 549 2.71 -22.42 6.46
N ASN A 550 3.03 -21.78 5.33
CA ASN A 550 2.17 -21.76 4.15
C ASN A 550 1.88 -23.17 3.59
N VAL A 551 2.70 -24.18 3.90
CA VAL A 551 2.52 -25.56 3.43
C VAL A 551 2.50 -26.51 4.63
N GLN A 552 1.39 -27.22 4.83
CA GLN A 552 1.19 -28.10 5.98
C GLN A 552 0.70 -29.48 5.57
N PHE A 553 1.04 -30.51 6.35
CA PHE A 553 0.66 -31.89 6.07
C PHE A 553 -0.34 -32.41 7.10
N VAL A 554 -1.50 -32.87 6.63
CA VAL A 554 -2.63 -33.19 7.52
C VAL A 554 -3.28 -34.52 7.17
N GLN A 555 -3.81 -35.18 8.20
CA GLN A 555 -4.72 -36.31 8.03
C GLN A 555 -6.16 -35.89 8.33
N PRO A 556 -7.18 -36.49 7.69
CA PRO A 556 -8.57 -36.15 7.96
C PRO A 556 -8.97 -36.40 9.41
N GLY A 557 -9.67 -35.43 10.00
CA GLY A 557 -10.03 -35.36 11.41
C GLY A 557 -9.22 -34.33 12.22
N THR A 558 -8.29 -33.63 11.58
CA THR A 558 -7.47 -32.53 12.16
C THR A 558 -8.24 -31.21 12.02
N CYS A 559 -8.31 -30.42 13.09
CA CYS A 559 -9.17 -29.22 13.18
C CYS A 559 -8.42 -27.98 13.68
N ASP A 560 -7.10 -28.09 13.76
CA ASP A 560 -6.12 -27.15 14.30
C ASP A 560 -5.05 -26.82 13.25
N VAL A 561 -5.43 -26.87 11.97
CA VAL A 561 -4.57 -26.51 10.83
C VAL A 561 -4.61 -25.00 10.65
N ASN A 562 -3.80 -24.31 11.43
CA ASN A 562 -3.87 -22.86 11.57
C ASN A 562 -2.79 -22.16 10.74
N PHE A 563 -3.10 -20.93 10.33
CA PHE A 563 -2.18 -20.09 9.56
C PHE A 563 -2.29 -18.62 9.97
N GLY A 564 -1.28 -18.14 10.67
CA GLY A 564 -1.11 -16.78 11.15
C GLY A 564 -0.52 -15.91 10.05
N VAL A 565 -1.01 -14.69 9.95
CA VAL A 565 -0.43 -13.63 9.13
C VAL A 565 -0.08 -12.44 10.00
N VAL A 566 0.98 -11.73 9.66
CA VAL A 566 1.44 -10.55 10.38
C VAL A 566 1.44 -9.34 9.44
N ASN A 567 1.04 -8.17 9.95
CA ASN A 567 1.42 -6.90 9.34
C ASN A 567 2.70 -6.44 10.07
N PRO A 568 3.89 -6.44 9.43
CA PRO A 568 5.13 -6.03 10.09
C PRO A 568 5.07 -4.63 10.71
N ALA A 569 4.25 -3.73 10.16
CA ALA A 569 4.07 -2.38 10.68
C ALA A 569 3.31 -2.36 12.02
N ASP A 570 2.50 -3.37 12.31
CA ASP A 570 1.71 -3.48 13.55
C ASP A 570 2.46 -4.14 14.70
N TYR A 571 3.54 -4.85 14.39
CA TYR A 571 4.35 -5.55 15.40
C TYR A 571 4.88 -4.60 16.48
N CYS A 572 4.75 -5.04 17.73
CA CYS A 572 5.39 -4.41 18.89
C CYS A 572 5.60 -5.43 20.01
N GLN A 573 6.81 -5.43 20.60
CA GLN A 573 7.16 -6.27 21.75
C GLN A 573 6.22 -6.03 22.95
N GLU A 574 6.12 -6.99 23.87
CA GLU A 574 5.16 -6.93 25.01
C GLU A 574 5.23 -5.68 25.88
N ASN A 575 6.44 -5.14 26.06
CA ASN A 575 6.69 -4.04 26.98
C ASN A 575 7.66 -3.03 26.34
N PRO A 576 7.20 -2.28 25.33
CA PRO A 576 8.04 -1.29 24.67
C PRO A 576 8.31 -0.11 25.61
N ASP A 577 9.35 0.66 25.33
CA ASP A 577 9.45 2.01 25.88
C ASP A 577 8.43 2.91 25.17
N MET A 578 7.88 3.88 25.88
CA MET A 578 7.09 4.96 25.29
C MET A 578 7.88 6.25 25.38
N VAL A 579 7.91 7.02 24.30
CA VAL A 579 8.53 8.34 24.26
C VAL A 579 7.44 9.40 24.23
N LEU A 580 7.61 10.45 25.02
CA LEU A 580 6.60 11.50 25.14
C LEU A 580 7.20 12.88 25.28
N THR A 581 6.49 13.87 24.78
CA THR A 581 6.93 15.27 24.82
C THR A 581 6.36 16.01 26.03
N CYS A 582 7.18 16.86 26.66
CA CYS A 582 6.78 17.69 27.80
C CYS A 582 6.97 19.18 27.48
N TYR A 583 6.02 20.00 27.91
CA TYR A 583 6.07 21.45 27.78
C TYR A 583 6.63 22.13 29.01
N GLU A 584 7.60 23.02 28.77
CA GLU A 584 8.30 23.71 29.83
C GLU A 584 8.21 25.23 29.68
N ASN A 585 8.02 25.94 30.81
CA ASN A 585 7.85 27.39 30.83
C ASN A 585 9.18 28.12 30.59
N GLY A 586 9.12 29.19 29.79
CA GLY A 586 10.22 30.13 29.58
C GLY A 586 10.95 29.92 28.26
N SER A 587 12.08 30.60 28.08
CA SER A 587 12.97 30.32 26.95
C SER A 587 13.60 28.94 27.08
N GLY A 588 13.74 28.20 25.98
CA GLY A 588 14.55 26.97 25.96
C GLY A 588 15.97 27.21 26.49
N SER A 589 16.53 28.42 26.29
CA SER A 589 17.81 28.84 26.84
C SER A 589 17.83 28.85 28.39
N GLY A 590 18.65 27.98 28.99
CA GLY A 590 18.87 27.88 30.44
C GLY A 590 17.90 26.98 31.22
N ASN A 591 16.93 26.34 30.55
CA ASN A 591 15.99 25.41 31.18
C ASN A 591 16.45 23.95 31.00
N THR A 592 16.82 23.29 32.11
CA THR A 592 17.35 21.91 32.11
C THR A 592 16.29 20.86 32.42
N ASN A 593 15.00 21.20 32.40
CA ASN A 593 13.93 20.22 32.56
C ASN A 593 13.80 19.35 31.31
N GLY A 594 13.39 18.09 31.50
CA GLY A 594 13.17 17.15 30.40
C GLY A 594 11.93 17.55 29.60
N VAL A 595 12.09 17.64 28.27
CA VAL A 595 11.02 17.95 27.30
C VAL A 595 10.78 16.79 26.33
N VAL A 596 11.68 15.81 26.31
CA VAL A 596 11.46 14.49 25.74
C VAL A 596 11.88 13.51 26.83
N VAL A 597 10.97 12.61 27.19
CA VAL A 597 11.17 11.64 28.26
C VAL A 597 10.70 10.27 27.81
N SER A 598 11.29 9.22 28.36
CA SER A 598 10.89 7.83 28.11
C SER A 598 10.31 7.18 29.35
N VAL A 599 9.29 6.34 29.14
CA VAL A 599 8.58 5.56 30.16
C VAL A 599 8.29 4.17 29.61
N GLU A 600 8.72 3.13 30.32
CA GLU A 600 8.37 1.74 29.99
C GLU A 600 6.84 1.51 30.03
N TYR A 601 6.27 0.81 29.04
CA TYR A 601 4.83 0.63 28.87
C TYR A 601 4.10 0.07 30.10
N ASN A 602 4.68 -0.89 30.81
CA ASN A 602 4.04 -1.50 31.97
C ASN A 602 4.22 -0.73 33.29
N ASN A 603 4.90 0.42 33.27
CA ASN A 603 5.06 1.21 34.49
C ASN A 603 3.73 1.79 34.98
N SER A 604 3.55 1.79 36.30
CA SER A 604 2.37 2.36 36.96
C SER A 604 2.74 3.04 38.27
N GLY A 605 1.87 3.91 38.78
CA GLY A 605 2.16 4.67 39.99
C GLY A 605 3.06 5.88 39.73
N ALA A 606 3.74 6.34 40.78
CA ALA A 606 4.65 7.51 40.72
C ALA A 606 6.14 7.13 40.66
N THR A 607 6.46 5.83 40.61
CA THR A 607 7.82 5.31 40.57
C THR A 607 7.86 4.03 39.72
N PRO A 608 8.92 3.78 38.92
CA PRO A 608 10.14 4.61 38.75
C PRO A 608 9.81 5.98 38.15
N MET A 609 10.74 6.94 38.23
CA MET A 609 10.56 8.26 37.58
C MET A 609 10.89 8.12 36.08
N PRO A 610 10.27 8.92 35.20
CA PRO A 610 10.55 8.87 33.77
C PRO A 610 12.02 9.21 33.48
N THR A 611 12.58 8.57 32.46
CA THR A 611 13.93 8.87 31.97
C THR A 611 13.91 10.21 31.24
N LYS A 612 14.85 11.11 31.57
CA LYS A 612 14.94 12.42 30.93
C LYS A 612 15.93 12.37 29.78
N ASP A 613 15.43 12.09 28.59
CA ASP A 613 16.27 11.90 27.40
C ASP A 613 16.84 13.24 26.93
N PHE A 614 15.98 14.23 26.74
CA PHE A 614 16.38 15.55 26.23
C PHE A 614 15.70 16.70 26.96
N ASN A 615 16.35 17.86 26.98
CA ASN A 615 15.93 19.00 27.78
C ASN A 615 15.50 20.21 26.94
N ALA A 616 14.84 21.18 27.55
CA ALA A 616 14.30 22.34 26.84
C ALA A 616 15.35 23.18 26.08
N THR A 617 16.65 23.12 26.45
CA THR A 617 17.70 23.82 25.69
C THR A 617 18.02 23.17 24.35
N THR A 618 17.78 21.87 24.22
CA THR A 618 18.14 21.12 23.01
C THR A 618 17.07 21.21 21.94
N VAL A 619 15.78 21.09 22.31
CA VAL A 619 14.67 21.02 21.35
C VAL A 619 13.53 22.03 21.59
N GLY A 620 13.45 22.63 22.78
CA GLY A 620 12.42 23.63 23.12
C GLY A 620 11.02 23.03 23.24
N THR A 621 10.02 23.69 22.66
CA THR A 621 8.61 23.25 22.66
C THR A 621 8.32 22.40 21.42
N VAL A 622 7.98 21.13 21.64
CA VAL A 622 7.60 20.15 20.62
C VAL A 622 6.27 19.50 21.02
N TRP A 623 5.46 19.09 20.04
CA TRP A 623 4.21 18.34 20.29
C TRP A 623 4.33 16.95 19.70
N GLY A 624 4.20 16.84 18.38
CA GLY A 624 4.03 15.55 17.70
C GLY A 624 5.30 14.73 17.71
N ILE A 625 5.13 13.41 17.73
CA ILE A 625 6.23 12.46 17.71
C ILE A 625 5.92 11.28 16.79
N ALA A 626 6.86 10.97 15.89
CA ALA A 626 6.81 9.76 15.06
C ALA A 626 8.05 8.92 15.32
N TYR A 627 7.91 7.60 15.25
CA TYR A 627 9.01 6.67 15.51
C TYR A 627 9.26 5.72 14.33
N GLN A 628 10.49 5.73 13.83
CA GLN A 628 11.00 4.82 12.81
C GLN A 628 11.67 3.63 13.48
N LYS A 629 11.05 2.45 13.42
CA LYS A 629 11.52 1.23 14.12
C LYS A 629 12.83 0.74 13.53
N SER A 630 12.93 0.66 12.20
CA SER A 630 14.07 0.14 11.44
C SER A 630 15.42 0.78 11.78
N ASN A 631 15.42 2.06 12.18
CA ASN A 631 16.62 2.81 12.56
C ASN A 631 16.62 3.24 14.03
N SER A 632 15.62 2.86 14.81
CA SER A 632 15.38 3.32 16.18
C SER A 632 15.41 4.85 16.31
N ARG A 633 14.71 5.58 15.42
CA ARG A 633 14.74 7.05 15.37
C ARG A 633 13.39 7.65 15.72
N ALA A 634 13.40 8.64 16.62
CA ALA A 634 12.21 9.46 16.88
C ALA A 634 12.33 10.83 16.23
N PHE A 635 11.25 11.31 15.64
CA PHE A 635 11.13 12.63 15.02
C PHE A 635 10.12 13.45 15.83
N THR A 636 10.49 14.65 16.26
CA THR A 636 9.55 15.54 16.98
C THR A 636 9.41 16.87 16.31
N SER A 637 8.18 17.39 16.23
CA SER A 637 7.87 18.62 15.52
C SER A 637 7.61 19.79 16.47
N ALA A 638 8.08 20.99 16.09
CA ALA A 638 7.84 22.20 16.86
C ALA A 638 6.35 22.60 16.86
N PHE A 639 5.81 22.91 18.05
CA PHE A 639 4.43 23.36 18.22
C PHE A 639 4.34 24.65 19.03
N LEU A 640 3.51 25.60 18.58
CA LEU A 640 3.29 26.84 19.31
C LEU A 640 2.41 26.60 20.55
N LYS A 641 3.05 26.56 21.72
CA LYS A 641 2.39 26.78 23.01
C LYS A 641 2.72 28.18 23.55
N ARG A 642 1.71 28.91 24.03
CA ARG A 642 1.94 30.23 24.64
C ARG A 642 2.82 30.05 25.88
N HIS A 643 3.76 30.97 26.10
CA HIS A 643 4.72 30.93 27.21
C HIS A 643 5.72 29.75 27.20
N SER A 644 5.83 29.00 26.10
CA SER A 644 6.89 28.00 25.91
C SER A 644 7.78 28.40 24.73
N GLY A 645 9.10 28.48 24.94
CA GLY A 645 10.07 28.89 23.92
C GLY A 645 10.34 27.80 22.88
N PHE A 646 10.49 28.18 21.61
CA PHE A 646 11.02 27.29 20.58
C PHE A 646 12.48 26.93 20.85
N GLY A 647 12.91 25.78 20.33
CA GLY A 647 14.28 25.34 20.42
C GLY A 647 15.20 26.08 19.43
N PRO A 648 16.44 25.60 19.25
CA PRO A 648 17.44 26.17 18.36
C PRO A 648 16.94 26.45 16.92
N ARG A 649 15.99 25.64 16.44
CA ARG A 649 15.44 25.66 15.08
C ARG A 649 14.19 26.51 14.88
N GLY A 650 13.62 27.08 15.93
CA GLY A 650 12.46 27.96 15.77
C GLY A 650 11.12 27.21 15.61
N ALA A 651 10.18 27.81 14.87
CA ALA A 651 8.80 27.33 14.73
C ALA A 651 8.66 26.23 13.65
N ASP A 652 9.74 25.95 12.96
CA ASP A 652 9.88 25.08 11.79
C ASP A 652 10.84 23.92 12.01
N GLY A 653 11.34 23.78 13.24
CA GLY A 653 12.22 22.70 13.61
C GLY A 653 11.50 21.37 13.74
N VAL A 654 12.02 20.38 13.04
CA VAL A 654 11.82 18.95 13.33
C VAL A 654 13.13 18.43 13.93
N TYR A 655 13.10 17.77 15.08
CA TYR A 655 14.29 17.24 15.76
C TYR A 655 14.33 15.72 15.67
N VAL A 656 15.54 15.16 15.53
CA VAL A 656 15.72 13.72 15.34
C VAL A 656 16.63 13.14 16.41
N PHE A 657 16.13 12.09 17.04
CA PHE A 657 16.79 11.36 18.12
C PHE A 657 17.12 9.95 17.68
N ASP A 658 18.27 9.45 18.12
CA ASP A 658 18.75 8.08 17.92
C ASP A 658 18.66 7.33 19.24
N TYR A 659 17.79 6.32 19.27
CA TYR A 659 17.54 5.44 20.40
C TYR A 659 18.25 4.08 20.26
N SER A 660 19.06 3.87 19.22
CA SER A 660 19.91 2.67 19.09
C SER A 660 21.12 2.67 20.05
N VAL A 661 21.35 3.79 20.75
CA VAL A 661 22.45 3.99 21.70
C VAL A 661 21.92 4.37 23.09
N ASP A 662 22.62 3.91 24.14
CA ASP A 662 22.34 4.28 25.53
C ASP A 662 23.53 5.08 26.14
N PRO A 663 23.32 6.35 26.57
CA PRO A 663 22.07 7.11 26.52
C PRO A 663 21.70 7.56 25.09
N PRO A 664 20.40 7.82 24.81
CA PRO A 664 19.95 8.29 23.50
C PRO A 664 20.68 9.54 23.03
N ALA A 665 20.89 9.66 21.71
CA ALA A 665 21.63 10.75 21.09
C ALA A 665 20.73 11.69 20.27
N LEU A 666 20.99 13.00 20.33
CA LEU A 666 20.37 13.98 19.42
C LEU A 666 21.20 14.04 18.13
N LEU A 667 20.64 13.57 17.01
CA LEU A 667 21.27 13.67 15.70
C LEU A 667 21.19 15.09 15.12
N GLY A 668 20.24 15.88 15.60
CA GLY A 668 20.05 17.27 15.21
C GLY A 668 18.59 17.57 14.93
N GLY A 669 18.32 18.03 13.72
CA GLY A 669 16.99 18.25 13.17
C GLY A 669 17.08 18.89 11.79
N PHE A 670 15.95 19.26 11.22
CA PHE A 670 15.88 20.05 9.99
C PHE A 670 14.76 21.08 10.07
N ASP A 671 14.83 22.05 9.15
CA ASP A 671 13.90 23.17 9.05
C ASP A 671 13.14 23.06 7.73
N LEU A 672 11.83 23.33 7.75
CA LEU A 672 10.97 23.28 6.57
C LEU A 672 10.54 24.66 6.06
N GLN A 673 10.68 25.73 6.86
CA GLN A 673 10.29 27.07 6.42
C GLN A 673 11.12 27.52 5.21
N GLY A 674 10.44 27.95 4.14
CA GLY A 674 11.06 28.45 2.92
C GLY A 674 11.55 27.35 1.97
N VAL A 675 11.45 26.07 2.33
CA VAL A 675 11.72 24.97 1.41
C VAL A 675 10.66 24.99 0.31
N VAL A 676 11.12 24.93 -0.95
CA VAL A 676 10.24 24.77 -2.11
C VAL A 676 10.11 23.27 -2.39
N PRO A 677 8.90 22.69 -2.28
CA PRO A 677 8.68 21.26 -2.49
C PRO A 677 8.98 20.81 -3.93
N SER A 678 9.36 19.53 -4.09
CA SER A 678 9.65 18.93 -5.40
C SER A 678 8.47 18.95 -6.38
N ASN A 679 7.23 18.95 -5.88
CA ASN A 679 6.01 19.00 -6.69
C ASN A 679 5.61 20.42 -7.15
N GLY A 680 6.52 21.41 -7.09
CA GLY A 680 6.33 22.71 -7.76
C GLY A 680 5.42 23.73 -7.04
N GLY A 681 5.04 23.47 -5.79
CA GLY A 681 4.19 24.36 -4.97
C GLY A 681 4.89 25.61 -4.40
N PRO A 682 4.15 26.51 -3.70
CA PRO A 682 4.75 27.64 -3.00
C PRO A 682 5.74 27.15 -1.94
N ALA A 683 6.68 28.01 -1.56
CA ALA A 683 7.56 27.72 -0.44
C ALA A 683 6.73 27.47 0.84
N ILE A 684 7.14 26.46 1.62
CA ILE A 684 6.52 26.12 2.88
C ILE A 684 6.58 27.34 3.82
N ASP A 685 5.43 27.74 4.32
CA ASP A 685 5.28 28.77 5.33
C ASP A 685 4.52 28.17 6.52
N LEU A 686 5.18 28.15 7.67
CA LEU A 686 4.62 27.69 8.93
C LEU A 686 4.12 28.86 9.79
N GLY A 687 4.17 30.08 9.27
CA GLY A 687 3.76 31.30 9.96
C GLY A 687 4.82 31.82 10.93
N THR A 688 4.60 33.04 11.41
CA THR A 688 5.51 33.72 12.35
C THR A 688 4.76 34.18 13.58
N VAL A 689 5.44 34.20 14.74
CA VAL A 689 4.89 34.76 15.99
C VAL A 689 5.82 35.84 16.52
N ASN A 690 5.23 37.00 16.83
CA ASN A 690 5.93 38.08 17.50
C ASN A 690 5.67 38.02 19.01
N ARG A 691 6.69 37.66 19.77
CA ARG A 691 6.65 37.55 21.23
C ARG A 691 7.16 38.79 21.97
N THR A 692 7.03 39.98 21.37
CA THR A 692 7.45 41.24 22.03
C THR A 692 6.64 41.53 23.28
N ASN A 693 7.30 41.52 24.44
CA ASN A 693 6.77 42.05 25.70
C ASN A 693 6.35 43.53 25.53
N VAL A 694 5.16 43.89 26.01
CA VAL A 694 4.72 45.29 26.03
C VAL A 694 5.67 46.11 26.92
N ALA A 695 6.19 47.21 26.38
CA ALA A 695 7.24 48.05 26.96
C ALA A 695 7.07 48.31 28.48
N GLY A 696 8.05 47.86 29.27
CA GLY A 696 8.13 48.09 30.72
C GLY A 696 8.40 46.84 31.58
N ALA A 697 8.29 45.63 31.00
CA ALA A 697 8.69 44.38 31.65
C ALA A 697 9.89 43.76 30.91
N ILE A 698 11.07 43.91 31.53
CA ILE A 698 12.38 43.28 31.23
C ILE A 698 13.01 43.62 29.86
N SER A 699 14.24 44.13 29.91
CA SER A 699 15.01 44.67 28.78
C SER A 699 15.55 43.60 27.81
N SER A 700 15.47 43.94 26.52
CA SER A 700 15.89 43.21 25.32
C SER A 700 17.40 43.07 25.10
N GLY A 701 17.83 42.02 24.38
CA GLY A 701 19.10 42.01 23.64
C GLY A 701 19.34 40.77 22.77
N ALA A 702 19.28 40.96 21.44
CA ALA A 702 19.68 40.08 20.33
C ALA A 702 18.68 39.00 19.84
N ALA A 703 18.51 38.97 18.52
CA ALA A 703 17.78 37.97 17.75
C ALA A 703 18.46 36.59 17.89
N GLY A 704 17.67 35.59 18.25
CA GLY A 704 18.09 34.20 18.45
C GLY A 704 17.09 33.47 19.36
N ASN A 705 15.97 33.05 18.78
CA ASN A 705 15.00 32.06 19.33
C ASN A 705 14.08 32.56 20.47
N TYR A 706 13.45 33.72 20.22
CA TYR A 706 12.33 34.41 20.91
C TYR A 706 12.03 34.05 22.39
N GLN A 707 12.88 34.56 23.29
CA GLN A 707 12.83 34.37 24.75
C GLN A 707 11.61 35.02 25.46
N LEU A 708 11.03 34.27 26.39
CA LEU A 708 10.01 34.66 27.39
C LEU A 708 10.68 35.04 28.73
N PRO A 709 9.98 35.64 29.72
CA PRO A 709 10.61 36.18 30.94
C PRO A 709 11.57 35.19 31.61
N ASN A 710 12.74 35.66 32.04
CA ASN A 710 13.78 34.87 32.73
C ASN A 710 13.30 34.25 34.07
N SER A 711 12.04 34.47 34.45
CA SER A 711 11.42 34.07 35.71
C SER A 711 10.07 33.43 35.43
N ARG A 712 9.96 32.11 35.68
CA ARG A 712 8.74 31.29 35.53
C ARG A 712 7.53 31.78 36.34
N THR A 713 7.76 32.67 37.30
CA THR A 713 6.73 33.26 38.17
C THR A 713 6.21 34.59 37.64
N GLN A 714 6.73 35.09 36.50
CA GLN A 714 6.27 36.33 35.90
C GLN A 714 5.20 36.06 34.82
N PRO A 715 4.02 36.69 34.93
CA PRO A 715 2.97 36.54 33.93
C PRO A 715 3.33 37.26 32.62
N SER A 716 2.95 36.68 31.46
CA SER A 716 3.11 37.34 30.15
C SER A 716 1.75 37.65 29.49
N VAL A 717 1.76 38.59 28.54
CA VAL A 717 0.58 39.13 27.84
C VAL A 717 0.55 38.68 26.36
N ASP A 718 1.47 37.82 25.89
CA ASP A 718 1.71 37.50 24.46
C ASP A 718 0.44 37.39 23.59
N LEU A 719 0.02 38.53 23.02
CA LEU A 719 -1.25 38.66 22.31
C LEU A 719 -1.24 37.91 20.99
N ASP A 720 -0.13 38.03 20.27
CA ASP A 720 0.04 37.40 18.97
C ASP A 720 0.11 35.87 19.09
N ALA A 721 0.82 35.36 20.10
CA ALA A 721 0.90 33.93 20.35
C ALA A 721 -0.47 33.32 20.69
N PHE A 722 -1.29 34.00 21.51
CA PHE A 722 -2.61 33.51 21.91
C PHE A 722 -3.49 33.16 20.71
N GLY A 723 -3.63 34.06 19.74
CA GLY A 723 -4.46 33.82 18.55
C GLY A 723 -3.87 32.79 17.58
N LYS A 724 -2.56 32.52 17.66
CA LYS A 724 -1.84 31.66 16.72
C LYS A 724 -1.62 30.22 17.18
N VAL A 725 -1.82 29.90 18.46
CA VAL A 725 -1.83 28.49 18.93
C VAL A 725 -2.79 27.68 18.05
N GLY A 726 -2.37 26.54 17.52
CA GLY A 726 -3.20 25.72 16.61
C GLY A 726 -3.40 26.32 15.21
N LYS A 727 -2.65 27.36 14.81
CA LYS A 727 -2.73 28.02 13.49
C LYS A 727 -1.36 28.28 12.85
N MET A 728 -0.28 27.83 13.46
CA MET A 728 1.09 28.01 12.96
C MET A 728 2.01 26.94 13.55
N SER A 729 3.20 26.77 12.98
CA SER A 729 4.06 25.61 13.24
C SER A 729 3.39 24.31 12.76
N PHE A 730 3.82 23.16 13.29
CA PHE A 730 3.25 21.87 12.97
C PHE A 730 2.10 21.49 13.91
N GLY A 731 1.20 20.63 13.43
CA GLY A 731 0.28 19.84 14.23
C GLY A 731 0.95 18.52 14.55
N ASP A 732 0.26 17.44 14.21
CA ASP A 732 0.77 16.09 14.35
C ASP A 732 1.83 15.74 13.30
N ILE A 733 2.64 14.74 13.62
CA ILE A 733 3.60 14.06 12.76
C ILE A 733 3.42 12.56 12.93
N ASP A 734 3.32 11.84 11.83
CA ASP A 734 3.29 10.38 11.85
C ASP A 734 4.15 9.83 10.69
N ILE A 735 4.40 8.53 10.69
CA ILE A 735 5.22 7.82 9.71
C ILE A 735 4.36 6.83 8.91
N GLU A 736 4.64 6.69 7.62
CA GLU A 736 4.04 5.62 6.81
C GLU A 736 4.45 4.23 7.35
N GLU A 737 3.60 3.22 7.15
CA GLU A 737 3.82 1.85 7.63
C GLU A 737 5.08 1.19 7.07
N ASP A 738 5.52 1.59 5.87
CA ASP A 738 6.77 1.14 5.26
C ASP A 738 8.02 1.91 5.77
N GLU A 739 7.82 2.84 6.71
CA GLU A 739 8.82 3.71 7.31
C GLU A 739 9.60 4.60 6.34
N SER A 740 9.15 4.68 5.09
CA SER A 740 9.86 5.39 4.02
C SER A 740 9.60 6.88 4.03
N ARG A 741 8.52 7.35 4.68
CA ARG A 741 8.18 8.78 4.78
C ARG A 741 7.55 9.14 6.12
N ILE A 742 7.90 10.32 6.60
CA ILE A 742 7.13 11.01 7.65
C ILE A 742 6.23 12.06 7.03
N TRP A 743 5.11 12.31 7.69
CA TRP A 743 4.12 13.30 7.29
C TRP A 743 3.85 14.26 8.43
N LEU A 744 3.74 15.54 8.11
CA LEU A 744 3.50 16.60 9.09
C LEU A 744 2.30 17.44 8.66
N VAL A 745 1.51 17.86 9.64
CA VAL A 745 0.42 18.81 9.41
C VAL A 745 0.94 20.24 9.54
N ASN A 746 0.97 21.01 8.45
CA ASN A 746 1.25 22.45 8.50
C ASN A 746 -0.02 23.23 8.90
N LEU A 747 -0.02 23.78 10.11
CA LEU A 747 -1.19 24.48 10.66
C LEU A 747 -1.44 25.88 10.06
N TYR A 748 -0.43 26.50 9.45
CA TYR A 748 -0.53 27.84 8.89
C TYR A 748 -1.14 27.83 7.49
N GLN A 749 -0.50 27.09 6.56
CA GLN A 749 -0.99 26.96 5.19
C GLN A 749 -2.09 25.89 5.05
N ARG A 750 -2.34 25.07 6.08
CA ARG A 750 -3.27 23.93 6.04
C ARG A 750 -2.91 22.97 4.93
N THR A 751 -1.69 22.45 5.00
CA THR A 751 -1.16 21.49 4.03
C THR A 751 -0.62 20.28 4.77
N LEU A 752 -0.67 19.12 4.11
CA LEU A 752 0.17 17.98 4.48
C LEU A 752 1.55 18.20 3.87
N ILE A 753 2.60 17.89 4.63
CA ILE A 753 3.98 17.89 4.15
C ILE A 753 4.51 16.47 4.32
N SER A 754 4.99 15.85 3.25
CA SER A 754 5.72 14.57 3.35
C SER A 754 7.22 14.80 3.20
N VAL A 755 7.99 14.03 3.96
CA VAL A 755 9.45 13.99 3.90
C VAL A 755 9.90 12.55 3.67
N ASP A 756 10.57 12.31 2.55
CA ASP A 756 11.16 11.03 2.17
C ASP A 756 12.37 10.71 3.05
N LEU A 757 12.32 9.57 3.74
CA LEU A 757 13.35 9.06 4.63
C LEU A 757 14.29 8.04 3.97
N SER A 758 13.99 7.54 2.77
CA SER A 758 14.80 6.51 2.09
C SER A 758 16.25 6.95 1.83
N THR A 759 16.46 8.26 1.65
CA THR A 759 17.78 8.87 1.47
C THR A 759 18.27 9.63 2.71
N TYR A 760 17.49 9.62 3.78
CA TYR A 760 17.78 10.37 4.99
C TYR A 760 18.85 9.67 5.85
N SER A 761 19.93 10.41 6.14
CA SER A 761 21.07 9.93 6.90
C SER A 761 21.32 10.82 8.13
N PRO A 762 22.10 10.37 9.13
CA PRO A 762 22.49 11.20 10.26
C PRO A 762 23.15 12.54 9.87
N ASP A 763 23.86 12.59 8.74
CA ASP A 763 24.44 13.84 8.23
C ASP A 763 23.36 14.80 7.70
N LEU A 764 22.36 14.26 7.00
CA LEU A 764 21.17 14.99 6.57
C LEU A 764 20.21 15.27 7.72
N ALA A 765 20.44 14.69 8.90
CA ALA A 765 19.66 14.96 10.09
C ALA A 765 20.03 16.25 10.79
N ASN A 766 21.03 17.00 10.31
CA ASN A 766 21.35 18.32 10.87
C ASN A 766 21.53 19.45 9.83
N PRO A 767 20.65 19.61 8.82
CA PRO A 767 20.80 20.67 7.84
C PRO A 767 20.08 21.95 8.31
N ALA A 768 20.40 23.09 7.70
CA ALA A 768 19.62 24.31 7.90
C ALA A 768 18.31 24.33 7.08
N THR A 769 18.19 23.47 6.06
CA THR A 769 17.00 23.25 5.22
C THR A 769 17.18 21.91 4.50
N LEU A 770 16.11 21.14 4.31
CA LEU A 770 16.18 19.87 3.55
C LEU A 770 16.26 20.11 2.02
N PRO A 771 16.82 19.16 1.26
CA PRO A 771 16.72 19.16 -0.20
C PRO A 771 15.26 19.11 -0.67
N ALA A 772 14.93 19.90 -1.69
CA ALA A 772 13.58 19.94 -2.28
C ALA A 772 13.09 18.56 -2.76
N SER A 773 14.01 17.69 -3.21
CA SER A 773 13.71 16.34 -3.68
C SER A 773 13.11 15.43 -2.61
N MET A 774 13.39 15.69 -1.32
CA MET A 774 12.87 14.89 -0.21
C MET A 774 11.50 15.39 0.26
N VAL A 775 11.09 16.61 -0.11
CA VAL A 775 9.93 17.27 0.47
C VAL A 775 8.83 17.45 -0.56
N ARG A 776 7.60 17.06 -0.22
CA ARG A 776 6.38 17.35 -0.98
C ARG A 776 5.39 18.07 -0.09
N GLN A 777 4.54 18.91 -0.69
CA GLN A 777 3.49 19.63 0.04
C GLN A 777 2.17 19.50 -0.70
N TYR A 778 1.11 19.22 0.05
CA TYR A 778 -0.21 18.97 -0.50
C TYR A 778 -1.26 19.86 0.17
N PRO A 779 -1.89 20.79 -0.58
CA PRO A 779 -2.84 21.73 -0.01
C PRO A 779 -4.19 21.06 0.30
N ILE A 780 -4.44 20.78 1.58
CA ILE A 780 -5.62 20.04 2.08
C ILE A 780 -6.92 20.63 1.52
N LEU A 781 -7.06 21.95 1.51
CA LEU A 781 -8.29 22.62 1.05
C LEU A 781 -8.56 22.51 -0.46
N SER A 782 -7.62 21.97 -1.24
CA SER A 782 -7.80 21.73 -2.68
C SER A 782 -8.29 20.33 -3.00
N PHE A 783 -8.29 19.41 -2.04
CA PHE A 783 -8.64 18.02 -2.31
C PHE A 783 -10.15 17.88 -2.53
N ALA A 784 -10.53 16.93 -3.37
CA ALA A 784 -11.93 16.50 -3.46
C ALA A 784 -12.36 15.88 -2.12
N GLY A 785 -13.63 16.03 -1.72
CA GLY A 785 -14.15 15.41 -0.51
C GLY A 785 -13.79 16.10 0.82
N VAL A 786 -13.09 17.24 0.81
CA VAL A 786 -12.87 18.06 2.02
C VAL A 786 -14.22 18.47 2.63
N PRO A 787 -14.45 18.22 3.94
CA PRO A 787 -15.71 18.60 4.57
C PRO A 787 -15.98 20.11 4.53
N SER A 788 -17.25 20.48 4.36
CA SER A 788 -17.65 21.88 4.34
C SER A 788 -17.60 22.52 5.73
N CYS A 789 -17.18 23.78 5.83
CA CYS A 789 -17.19 24.53 7.09
C CYS A 789 -17.74 25.95 6.86
N SER A 790 -19.05 26.09 6.98
CA SER A 790 -19.80 27.34 6.73
C SER A 790 -19.47 28.46 7.72
N ASN A 791 -19.29 28.09 8.99
CA ASN A 791 -19.22 29.01 10.12
C ASN A 791 -17.84 29.07 10.79
N GLY A 792 -16.80 28.65 10.08
CA GLY A 792 -15.44 28.64 10.58
C GLY A 792 -14.45 28.31 9.49
N ASP A 793 -13.25 27.94 9.91
CA ASP A 793 -12.26 27.33 9.04
C ASP A 793 -12.06 25.86 9.41
N ILE A 794 -11.74 25.02 8.42
CA ILE A 794 -11.21 23.68 8.65
C ILE A 794 -9.82 23.79 9.30
N ARG A 795 -9.63 23.06 10.40
CA ARG A 795 -8.39 22.96 11.18
C ARG A 795 -7.91 21.52 11.18
N PRO A 796 -6.90 21.17 10.35
CA PRO A 796 -6.26 19.87 10.42
C PRO A 796 -5.31 19.82 11.62
N PHE A 797 -5.21 18.66 12.27
CA PHE A 797 -4.24 18.47 13.35
C PHE A 797 -3.73 17.02 13.46
N GLY A 798 -4.52 16.08 14.00
CA GLY A 798 -4.11 14.69 14.22
C GLY A 798 -3.92 13.90 12.93
N LEU A 799 -2.98 12.96 12.91
CA LEU A 799 -2.57 12.20 11.75
C LEU A 799 -2.28 10.75 12.14
N LYS A 800 -2.78 9.78 11.37
CA LYS A 800 -2.45 8.35 11.57
C LYS A 800 -2.26 7.63 10.24
N PHE A 801 -1.30 6.73 10.12
CA PHE A 801 -1.21 5.78 9.01
C PHE A 801 -1.60 4.37 9.47
N LYS A 802 -2.44 3.70 8.68
CA LYS A 802 -2.90 2.33 8.95
C LYS A 802 -3.44 1.66 7.70
N ASN A 803 -3.02 0.43 7.44
CA ASN A 803 -3.43 -0.42 6.31
C ASN A 803 -3.34 0.30 4.95
N GLY A 804 -2.20 0.95 4.67
CA GLY A 804 -1.89 1.65 3.43
C GLY A 804 -2.60 2.99 3.23
N ARG A 805 -3.31 3.51 4.24
CA ARG A 805 -4.09 4.77 4.17
C ARG A 805 -3.60 5.76 5.21
N GLY A 806 -3.64 7.05 4.86
CA GLY A 806 -3.47 8.14 5.81
C GLY A 806 -4.82 8.63 6.33
N TYR A 807 -4.91 8.93 7.62
CA TYR A 807 -6.10 9.45 8.29
C TYR A 807 -5.77 10.80 8.91
N LEU A 808 -6.60 11.80 8.64
CA LEU A 808 -6.42 13.18 9.08
C LEU A 808 -7.60 13.65 9.92
N GLY A 809 -7.31 14.08 11.14
CA GLY A 809 -8.26 14.70 12.05
C GLY A 809 -8.53 16.16 11.67
N LEU A 810 -9.80 16.51 11.47
CA LEU A 810 -10.25 17.85 11.11
C LEU A 810 -11.29 18.38 12.10
N VAL A 811 -11.27 19.68 12.37
CA VAL A 811 -12.34 20.40 13.07
C VAL A 811 -12.81 21.59 12.25
N CYS A 812 -14.13 21.78 12.10
CA CYS A 812 -14.69 23.05 11.67
C CYS A 812 -14.74 24.02 12.86
N ASP A 813 -13.88 25.03 12.87
CA ASP A 813 -13.54 25.76 14.11
C ASP A 813 -14.65 26.68 14.69
N GLY A 814 -15.75 26.85 13.97
CA GLY A 814 -16.90 27.67 14.41
C GLY A 814 -16.58 29.15 14.65
N SER A 815 -15.40 29.64 14.28
CA SER A 815 -14.91 30.99 14.65
C SER A 815 -15.79 32.13 14.12
N ARG A 816 -16.59 31.87 13.08
CA ARG A 816 -17.54 32.82 12.47
C ARG A 816 -18.98 32.62 12.95
N SER A 817 -19.24 31.62 13.80
CA SER A 817 -20.58 31.35 14.34
C SER A 817 -21.11 32.54 15.15
N ALA A 818 -22.40 32.82 14.96
CA ALA A 818 -23.14 33.81 15.74
C ALA A 818 -23.41 33.33 17.18
N SER A 819 -23.46 32.01 17.41
CA SER A 819 -23.56 31.45 18.75
C SER A 819 -22.18 31.39 19.39
N THR A 820 -22.07 31.90 20.62
CA THR A 820 -20.82 31.88 21.39
C THR A 820 -20.75 30.72 22.38
N ILE A 821 -21.78 29.87 22.44
CA ILE A 821 -21.88 28.64 23.25
C ILE A 821 -22.61 27.62 22.39
N GLN A 822 -22.09 26.41 22.23
CA GLN A 822 -22.66 25.39 21.33
C GLN A 822 -22.98 25.97 19.94
N PRO A 823 -21.97 26.37 19.16
CA PRO A 823 -22.20 26.61 17.74
C PRO A 823 -22.85 25.35 17.14
N PRO A 824 -24.12 25.40 16.67
CA PRO A 824 -24.88 24.21 16.26
C PRO A 824 -24.31 23.51 15.01
N GLU A 825 -23.23 24.03 14.46
CA GLU A 825 -22.58 23.65 13.20
C GLU A 825 -21.05 23.43 13.39
N GLN A 826 -20.57 23.26 14.63
CA GLN A 826 -19.19 22.85 14.90
C GLN A 826 -19.10 21.32 14.87
N GLU A 827 -18.20 20.80 14.04
CA GLU A 827 -18.10 19.37 13.73
C GLU A 827 -16.64 18.94 13.74
N ALA A 828 -16.43 17.68 14.14
CA ALA A 828 -15.17 16.96 13.98
C ALA A 828 -15.33 15.92 12.88
N PHE A 829 -14.24 15.69 12.17
CA PHE A 829 -14.14 14.71 11.10
C PHE A 829 -12.84 13.93 11.25
N VAL A 830 -12.88 12.65 10.90
CA VAL A 830 -11.70 11.91 10.48
C VAL A 830 -11.90 11.58 9.01
N VAL A 831 -10.96 12.03 8.19
CA VAL A 831 -10.95 11.75 6.75
C VAL A 831 -9.77 10.86 6.40
N SER A 832 -9.94 9.95 5.45
CA SER A 832 -8.86 9.12 4.92
C SER A 832 -8.42 9.59 3.54
N PHE A 833 -7.17 9.32 3.18
CA PHE A 833 -6.58 9.58 1.87
C PHE A 833 -5.57 8.49 1.49
N ASP A 834 -5.30 8.36 0.19
CA ASP A 834 -4.19 7.55 -0.31
C ASP A 834 -2.88 8.35 -0.17
N PRO A 835 -1.90 7.92 0.63
CA PRO A 835 -0.61 8.62 0.77
C PRO A 835 0.19 8.69 -0.53
N LYS A 836 -0.01 7.76 -1.47
CA LYS A 836 0.64 7.76 -2.78
C LYS A 836 0.08 8.86 -3.69
N ASN A 837 -1.22 9.15 -3.55
CA ASN A 837 -1.92 10.19 -4.30
C ASN A 837 -2.93 10.96 -3.41
N PRO A 838 -2.46 11.87 -2.53
CA PRO A 838 -3.32 12.58 -1.58
C PRO A 838 -4.01 13.75 -2.29
N THR A 839 -4.98 13.45 -3.16
CA THR A 839 -5.75 14.47 -3.92
C THR A 839 -7.24 14.43 -3.62
N SER A 840 -7.69 13.40 -2.89
CA SER A 840 -9.07 13.26 -2.45
C SER A 840 -9.13 12.74 -1.02
N PHE A 841 -10.22 13.08 -0.34
CA PHE A 841 -10.56 12.60 0.98
C PHE A 841 -11.86 11.80 0.94
N SER A 842 -11.88 10.70 1.68
CA SER A 842 -13.10 10.00 2.08
C SER A 842 -13.39 10.35 3.54
N THR A 843 -14.64 10.73 3.86
CA THR A 843 -15.02 10.97 5.27
C THR A 843 -15.34 9.64 5.92
N GLU A 844 -14.54 9.24 6.90
CA GLU A 844 -14.70 7.98 7.64
C GLU A 844 -15.62 8.16 8.85
N VAL A 845 -15.39 9.24 9.59
CA VAL A 845 -16.16 9.57 10.80
C VAL A 845 -16.51 11.05 10.78
N GLN A 846 -17.76 11.39 11.10
CA GLN A 846 -18.24 12.76 11.29
C GLN A 846 -19.16 12.81 12.49
N PHE A 847 -18.95 13.79 13.38
CA PHE A 847 -19.86 14.01 14.50
C PHE A 847 -19.95 15.48 14.94
N PRO A 848 -21.12 15.89 15.45
CA PRO A 848 -21.29 17.23 15.98
C PRO A 848 -20.55 17.37 17.31
N LEU A 849 -19.91 18.51 17.54
CA LEU A 849 -19.21 18.84 18.79
C LEU A 849 -20.13 19.60 19.78
N ASN A 850 -21.45 19.47 19.61
CA ASN A 850 -22.45 20.17 20.44
C ASN A 850 -22.91 19.37 21.66
N TYR A 851 -22.32 18.21 21.93
CA TYR A 851 -22.66 17.31 23.03
C TYR A 851 -22.11 17.79 24.39
N GLU A 852 -22.48 17.09 25.47
CA GLU A 852 -21.90 17.30 26.81
C GLU A 852 -20.72 16.35 27.02
N ARG A 853 -19.59 16.91 27.42
CA ARG A 853 -18.40 16.22 27.89
C ARG A 853 -18.39 16.19 29.40
N GLU A 854 -17.55 15.34 29.97
CA GLU A 854 -17.34 15.39 31.41
C GLU A 854 -16.73 16.75 31.85
N PRO A 855 -17.17 17.32 32.99
CA PRO A 855 -16.79 18.67 33.37
C PRO A 855 -15.42 18.74 34.04
N TYR A 856 -14.61 19.72 33.63
CA TYR A 856 -13.36 20.09 34.32
C TYR A 856 -13.50 20.43 35.82
N TYR A 857 -14.69 20.78 36.33
CA TYR A 857 -14.86 21.11 37.77
C TYR A 857 -16.30 20.93 38.26
N GLN A 858 -16.52 19.98 39.17
CA GLN A 858 -17.83 19.74 39.79
C GLN A 858 -17.88 20.22 41.26
N GLN A 859 -18.24 21.49 41.47
CA GLN A 859 -18.99 21.90 42.66
C GLN A 859 -20.14 22.79 42.22
N LEU A 860 -21.30 22.60 42.87
CA LEU A 860 -22.55 23.38 42.79
C LEU A 860 -23.64 22.74 41.93
N SER A 861 -24.63 22.18 42.63
CA SER A 861 -25.94 21.85 42.10
C SER A 861 -26.65 23.10 41.55
N GLY A 862 -27.03 23.05 40.27
CA GLY A 862 -28.12 23.85 39.72
C GLY A 862 -27.82 25.12 38.90
N ALA A 863 -26.57 25.43 38.51
CA ALA A 863 -26.30 26.64 37.71
C ALA A 863 -25.08 26.62 36.73
N ASN A 864 -24.39 25.49 36.50
CA ASN A 864 -23.07 25.50 35.83
C ASN A 864 -22.93 24.53 34.61
N GLU A 865 -24.02 24.15 33.94
CA GLU A 865 -24.05 23.25 32.76
C GLU A 865 -23.19 23.69 31.54
N VAL A 866 -22.66 24.92 31.52
CA VAL A 866 -21.89 25.47 30.39
C VAL A 866 -20.44 24.95 30.33
N LYS A 867 -19.92 24.34 31.40
CA LYS A 867 -18.48 24.00 31.57
C LYS A 867 -18.04 22.67 30.96
N ALA A 868 -18.97 21.99 30.30
CA ALA A 868 -18.89 20.62 29.81
C ALA A 868 -19.11 20.58 28.29
N ARG A 869 -18.84 21.67 27.56
CA ARG A 869 -19.20 21.77 26.13
C ARG A 869 -18.07 22.41 25.34
N TRP A 870 -17.96 22.05 24.06
CA TRP A 870 -17.04 22.70 23.15
C TRP A 870 -17.51 24.10 22.77
N GLU A 871 -16.55 25.01 22.68
CA GLU A 871 -16.73 26.40 22.28
C GLU A 871 -16.12 26.64 20.90
N ARG A 872 -16.64 27.67 20.22
CA ARG A 872 -16.03 28.16 18.98
C ARG A 872 -14.60 28.64 19.21
N TRP A 873 -13.78 28.59 18.18
CA TRP A 873 -12.42 29.12 18.25
C TRP A 873 -12.38 30.64 18.38
N MET A 874 -11.48 31.11 19.25
CA MET A 874 -11.31 32.53 19.52
C MET A 874 -9.84 32.94 19.51
N ASP A 875 -9.57 34.12 18.94
CA ASP A 875 -8.22 34.70 18.90
C ASP A 875 -8.03 35.81 19.95
N THR A 876 -9.10 36.24 20.61
CA THR A 876 -9.08 37.12 21.78
C THR A 876 -10.26 36.79 22.69
N TRP A 877 -10.18 37.17 23.97
CA TRP A 877 -11.21 36.81 24.96
C TRP A 877 -11.68 38.01 25.81
N SER A 878 -13.00 38.23 25.94
CA SER A 878 -13.66 39.29 26.72
C SER A 878 -14.33 38.80 28.03
N ASN A 879 -14.35 39.61 29.10
CA ASN A 879 -14.97 39.23 30.39
C ASN A 879 -16.48 39.03 30.27
N THR A 880 -17.18 39.70 29.36
CA THR A 880 -18.63 39.54 29.17
C THR A 880 -19.02 38.18 28.60
N GLN A 881 -18.11 37.50 27.89
CA GLN A 881 -18.33 36.15 27.38
C GLN A 881 -18.07 35.07 28.43
N VAL A 882 -17.20 35.33 29.41
CA VAL A 882 -16.94 34.39 30.51
C VAL A 882 -17.81 34.70 31.73
N GLU A 883 -18.04 35.94 32.16
CA GLU A 883 -18.89 36.22 33.33
C GLU A 883 -20.40 36.01 33.09
N ALA A 884 -20.86 35.95 31.83
CA ALA A 884 -22.23 35.50 31.50
C ALA A 884 -22.38 33.97 31.47
N ASN A 885 -21.28 33.23 31.25
CA ASN A 885 -21.26 31.80 30.88
C ASN A 885 -20.18 30.99 31.63
N GLY A 886 -19.66 31.50 32.73
CA GLY A 886 -18.43 31.05 33.38
C GLY A 886 -18.17 31.85 34.65
N ILE A 887 -18.55 31.30 35.80
CA ILE A 887 -18.18 31.93 37.07
C ILE A 887 -16.64 31.87 37.17
N ALA A 888 -16.00 33.04 37.17
CA ALA A 888 -14.65 33.19 37.68
C ALA A 888 -14.64 32.75 39.15
N PHE A 889 -14.24 31.52 39.43
CA PHE A 889 -13.89 31.11 40.79
C PHE A 889 -12.54 31.70 41.13
N GLY A 890 -12.53 32.98 41.49
CA GLY A 890 -11.28 33.72 41.70
C GLY A 890 -10.49 33.86 40.40
N SER A 891 -9.43 33.08 40.23
CA SER A 891 -8.51 33.16 39.08
C SER A 891 -8.71 32.11 37.97
N PHE A 892 -9.55 31.08 38.12
CA PHE A 892 -9.69 30.03 37.08
C PHE A 892 -10.67 30.38 35.94
N VAL A 893 -10.33 30.00 34.70
CA VAL A 893 -11.09 30.22 33.45
C VAL A 893 -11.00 29.01 32.53
N THR A 894 -12.08 28.70 31.82
CA THR A 894 -12.13 27.65 30.79
C THR A 894 -12.95 28.15 29.61
N ALA A 895 -12.54 27.78 28.40
CA ALA A 895 -13.23 28.07 27.14
C ALA A 895 -12.83 27.00 26.10
N PRO A 896 -13.26 25.75 26.29
CA PRO A 896 -12.67 24.61 25.59
C PRO A 896 -12.84 24.71 24.08
N GLN A 897 -11.75 24.59 23.34
CA GLN A 897 -11.75 24.72 21.88
C GLN A 897 -11.23 23.41 21.26
N PRO A 898 -12.06 22.67 20.52
CA PRO A 898 -11.73 21.31 20.09
C PRO A 898 -10.68 21.30 18.99
N LEU A 899 -9.83 20.28 19.08
CA LEU A 899 -8.92 19.77 18.06
C LEU A 899 -9.00 18.24 18.11
N VAL A 900 -9.03 17.58 16.95
CA VAL A 900 -8.71 16.15 16.87
C VAL A 900 -7.20 16.06 16.97
N ALA A 901 -6.72 15.68 18.14
CA ALA A 901 -5.31 15.71 18.48
C ALA A 901 -4.57 14.52 17.88
N ASP A 902 -5.20 13.35 17.94
CA ASP A 902 -4.58 12.07 17.62
C ASP A 902 -5.67 11.02 17.29
N ILE A 903 -5.29 9.98 16.56
CA ILE A 903 -6.16 8.91 16.06
C ILE A 903 -5.43 7.58 16.23
N GLU A 904 -6.10 6.62 16.88
CA GLU A 904 -5.59 5.26 17.04
C GLU A 904 -6.56 4.21 16.53
N PHE A 905 -6.06 3.02 16.22
CA PHE A 905 -6.88 1.90 15.78
C PHE A 905 -6.69 0.69 16.70
N THR A 906 -7.80 0.17 17.21
CA THR A 906 -7.79 -1.08 17.99
C THR A 906 -7.59 -2.30 17.09
N GLU A 907 -7.30 -3.44 17.69
CA GLU A 907 -7.10 -4.76 17.06
C GLU A 907 -8.30 -5.21 16.21
N ASN A 908 -9.51 -4.77 16.54
CA ASN A 908 -10.71 -5.06 15.74
C ASN A 908 -11.00 -3.99 14.66
N GLY A 909 -10.07 -3.05 14.46
CA GLY A 909 -10.17 -1.96 13.49
C GLY A 909 -11.12 -0.82 13.90
N SER A 910 -11.57 -0.76 15.16
CA SER A 910 -12.28 0.40 15.67
C SER A 910 -11.32 1.58 15.81
N MET A 911 -11.82 2.78 15.54
CA MET A 911 -11.03 4.00 15.64
C MET A 911 -11.24 4.64 17.02
N VAL A 912 -10.16 4.99 17.69
CA VAL A 912 -10.16 5.78 18.92
C VAL A 912 -9.71 7.19 18.55
N ILE A 913 -10.52 8.19 18.87
CA ILE A 913 -10.32 9.58 18.45
C ILE A 913 -10.08 10.43 19.69
N GLY A 914 -8.88 10.99 19.79
CA GLY A 914 -8.49 11.83 20.91
C GLY A 914 -8.78 13.30 20.63
N LEU A 915 -9.60 13.93 21.47
CA LEU A 915 -9.92 15.35 21.38
C LEU A 915 -9.14 16.15 22.43
N MET A 916 -8.47 17.21 22.00
CA MET A 916 -7.77 18.12 22.91
C MET A 916 -8.39 19.51 22.98
N ASP A 917 -8.22 20.15 24.13
CA ASP A 917 -8.58 21.56 24.33
C ASP A 917 -7.44 22.51 23.97
N ARG A 918 -7.57 23.19 22.82
CA ARG A 918 -6.66 24.27 22.37
C ARG A 918 -6.48 25.37 23.43
N PHE A 919 -7.51 25.71 24.20
CA PHE A 919 -7.46 26.79 25.19
C PHE A 919 -6.45 26.49 26.32
N ALA A 920 -6.19 25.21 26.60
CA ALA A 920 -5.16 24.77 27.53
C ALA A 920 -3.77 25.29 27.12
N HIS A 921 -3.45 25.23 25.82
CA HIS A 921 -2.20 25.73 25.24
C HIS A 921 -2.17 27.27 25.10
N GLN A 922 -3.33 27.94 25.22
CA GLN A 922 -3.46 29.40 25.14
C GLN A 922 -3.39 30.12 26.51
N GLN A 923 -3.88 29.54 27.61
CA GLN A 923 -3.95 30.22 28.91
C GLN A 923 -2.92 29.75 29.94
N GLY A 924 -2.74 28.45 30.17
CA GLY A 924 -1.85 27.94 31.23
C GLY A 924 -2.08 28.55 32.63
N TRP A 925 -1.09 28.47 33.52
CA TRP A 925 -1.17 28.97 34.91
C TRP A 925 -0.69 30.41 35.08
N ASN A 926 -1.42 31.20 35.89
CA ASN A 926 -1.13 32.57 36.30
C ASN A 926 -0.72 33.50 35.13
N GLN A 927 -1.48 33.47 34.04
CA GLN A 927 -1.22 34.32 32.89
C GLN A 927 -2.11 35.55 32.84
N TYR A 928 -1.62 36.61 32.21
CA TYR A 928 -2.47 37.75 31.88
C TYR A 928 -3.40 37.38 30.73
N ARG A 929 -4.58 38.02 30.73
CA ARG A 929 -5.49 37.96 29.60
C ARG A 929 -4.81 38.44 28.33
N ALA A 930 -5.20 37.84 27.20
CA ALA A 930 -4.73 38.24 25.88
C ALA A 930 -5.42 39.53 25.38
N ILE A 931 -5.42 40.59 26.21
CA ILE A 931 -5.79 41.95 25.83
C ILE A 931 -4.85 42.95 26.51
N SER A 932 -4.42 44.00 25.78
CA SER A 932 -3.34 44.90 26.22
C SER A 932 -3.64 45.73 27.48
N ALA A 933 -4.91 45.90 27.85
CA ALA A 933 -5.34 46.78 28.93
C ALA A 933 -5.59 46.06 30.27
N ASP A 934 -5.72 44.73 30.28
CA ASP A 934 -6.08 43.97 31.48
C ASP A 934 -4.87 43.21 32.04
N ARG A 935 -4.58 43.45 33.34
CA ARG A 935 -3.48 42.83 34.08
C ARG A 935 -3.97 41.88 35.17
N THR A 936 -5.17 41.35 35.04
CA THR A 936 -5.68 40.32 35.92
C THR A 936 -5.08 38.96 35.58
N LEU A 937 -4.63 38.24 36.61
CA LEU A 937 -4.09 36.89 36.47
C LEU A 937 -5.22 35.88 36.39
N ARG A 938 -5.03 34.92 35.49
CA ARG A 938 -5.96 33.82 35.22
C ARG A 938 -5.21 32.49 35.12
N ASN A 939 -5.91 31.42 35.47
CA ASN A 939 -5.47 30.04 35.34
C ASN A 939 -6.41 29.35 34.36
N GLY A 940 -5.87 28.74 33.30
CA GLY A 940 -6.61 27.85 32.42
C GLY A 940 -7.03 26.58 33.14
N GLY A 941 -8.20 26.06 32.79
CA GLY A 941 -8.61 24.68 33.02
C GLY A 941 -8.88 24.01 31.69
N ASN A 942 -8.47 22.76 31.56
CA ASN A 942 -8.52 21.94 30.35
C ASN A 942 -9.45 20.75 30.55
N ALA A 943 -10.15 20.33 29.50
CA ALA A 943 -10.82 19.03 29.44
C ALA A 943 -10.84 18.59 27.98
N GLY A 944 -10.21 17.45 27.71
CA GLY A 944 -10.27 16.77 26.42
C GLY A 944 -11.51 15.89 26.33
N ASP A 945 -11.40 14.85 25.52
CA ASP A 945 -12.36 13.75 25.37
C ASP A 945 -11.69 12.60 24.60
N ILE A 946 -12.15 11.37 24.76
CA ILE A 946 -11.69 10.22 23.97
C ILE A 946 -12.92 9.48 23.45
N ILE A 947 -13.08 9.50 22.13
CA ILE A 947 -14.26 8.98 21.45
C ILE A 947 -13.93 7.62 20.85
N LEU A 948 -14.72 6.59 21.17
CA LEU A 948 -14.66 5.32 20.45
C LEU A 948 -15.59 5.38 19.23
N ALA A 949 -15.03 5.20 18.04
CA ALA A 949 -15.76 4.89 16.82
C ALA A 949 -15.63 3.40 16.53
N ALA A 950 -16.56 2.61 17.07
CA ALA A 950 -16.57 1.16 16.95
C ALA A 950 -16.81 0.73 15.50
N LYS A 951 -15.96 -0.16 14.97
CA LYS A 951 -16.14 -0.69 13.62
C LYS A 951 -17.38 -1.59 13.56
N SER A 952 -18.23 -1.37 12.55
CA SER A 952 -19.44 -2.15 12.29
C SER A 952 -19.56 -2.38 10.78
N GLY A 953 -19.08 -3.54 10.33
CA GLY A 953 -18.87 -3.80 8.89
C GLY A 953 -17.86 -2.81 8.32
N GLN A 954 -18.25 -2.08 7.26
CA GLN A 954 -17.43 -1.03 6.64
C GLN A 954 -17.67 0.37 7.22
N SER A 955 -18.53 0.50 8.24
CA SER A 955 -18.91 1.78 8.84
C SER A 955 -18.45 1.87 10.28
N PHE A 956 -18.55 3.07 10.87
CA PHE A 956 -18.27 3.29 12.28
C PHE A 956 -19.53 3.69 13.05
N VAL A 957 -19.66 3.17 14.27
CA VAL A 957 -20.70 3.53 15.23
C VAL A 957 -20.04 4.16 16.45
N LEU A 958 -20.42 5.40 16.76
CA LEU A 958 -19.84 6.14 17.88
C LEU A 958 -20.34 5.60 19.22
N GLU A 959 -19.45 5.49 20.19
CA GLU A 959 -19.70 5.20 21.61
C GLU A 959 -20.48 3.90 21.87
N GLN A 960 -20.18 2.82 21.13
CA GLN A 960 -20.83 1.52 21.33
C GLN A 960 -20.00 0.59 22.23
N GLY A 961 -20.58 0.14 23.36
CA GLY A 961 -19.97 -0.86 24.26
C GLY A 961 -21.00 -1.70 25.02
N GLU A 962 -20.69 -2.99 25.25
CA GLU A 962 -21.51 -3.89 26.06
C GLU A 962 -21.44 -3.54 27.55
N ASN A 963 -22.13 -2.47 27.98
CA ASN A 963 -22.75 -2.29 29.30
C ASN A 963 -22.99 -0.80 29.58
N ASP A 964 -24.13 -0.31 29.10
CA ASP A 964 -24.87 0.87 29.62
C ASP A 964 -25.40 0.63 31.07
N THR A 965 -24.70 -0.18 31.88
CA THR A 965 -25.10 -0.51 33.25
C THR A 965 -24.08 -0.10 34.31
N LYS A 966 -23.00 0.56 33.91
CA LYS A 966 -21.92 0.92 34.83
C LYS A 966 -22.39 2.07 35.72
N SER A 967 -22.47 1.76 37.01
CA SER A 967 -22.92 2.69 38.05
C SER A 967 -21.97 3.87 38.12
N THR A 968 -22.31 4.94 37.42
CA THR A 968 -21.69 6.23 37.71
C THR A 968 -21.94 6.56 39.18
N PRO A 969 -20.97 7.15 39.91
CA PRO A 969 -21.21 7.61 41.28
C PRO A 969 -22.45 8.53 41.31
N ALA A 970 -23.12 8.67 42.46
CA ALA A 970 -24.38 9.42 42.50
C ALA A 970 -24.20 10.90 42.08
N GLY A 971 -24.70 11.28 40.89
CA GLY A 971 -24.69 12.66 40.38
C GLY A 971 -24.10 12.89 38.99
N PHE A 972 -23.60 11.84 38.32
CA PHE A 972 -23.06 11.90 36.95
C PHE A 972 -24.11 11.52 35.91
N LYS A 973 -24.04 12.11 34.72
CA LYS A 973 -24.98 11.86 33.62
C LYS A 973 -24.59 10.55 32.92
N THR A 974 -25.57 9.80 32.45
CA THR A 974 -25.38 8.56 31.68
C THR A 974 -25.41 8.84 30.17
N ASN A 975 -25.25 10.11 29.77
CA ASN A 975 -25.57 10.60 28.42
C ASN A 975 -24.56 11.64 27.91
N ASP A 976 -23.33 11.60 28.42
CA ASP A 976 -22.21 12.41 27.94
C ASP A 976 -21.64 11.74 26.66
N GLY A 977 -21.02 12.50 25.75
CA GLY A 977 -20.56 12.00 24.44
C GLY A 977 -21.47 12.32 23.23
N PRO A 978 -20.98 12.16 21.97
CA PRO A 978 -21.62 12.65 20.74
C PRO A 978 -22.98 12.01 20.43
N THR A 979 -23.26 10.81 20.94
CA THR A 979 -24.52 10.08 20.70
C THR A 979 -25.61 10.38 21.73
N ASN A 980 -25.28 11.10 22.81
CA ASN A 980 -26.11 11.21 24.03
C ASN A 980 -26.50 9.85 24.64
N ALA A 981 -25.83 8.75 24.27
CA ALA A 981 -26.07 7.40 24.78
C ALA A 981 -25.12 7.03 25.94
N GLY A 982 -24.18 7.92 26.28
CA GLY A 982 -23.12 7.67 27.24
C GLY A 982 -21.76 7.62 26.56
N GLU A 983 -20.71 7.87 27.33
CA GLU A 983 -19.31 7.83 26.90
C GLU A 983 -18.77 6.42 27.15
N PHE A 984 -18.05 5.88 26.16
CA PHE A 984 -17.38 4.59 26.29
C PHE A 984 -16.19 4.71 27.24
N PHE A 985 -15.28 5.65 26.96
CA PHE A 985 -14.12 5.94 27.81
C PHE A 985 -14.46 6.98 28.88
N TRP A 986 -15.06 6.53 29.98
CA TRP A 986 -15.62 7.41 31.01
C TRP A 986 -14.62 7.75 32.13
N GLY A 987 -14.95 8.77 32.93
CA GLY A 987 -14.17 9.13 34.13
C GLY A 987 -13.07 10.16 33.91
N ASP A 988 -13.14 10.95 32.84
CA ASP A 988 -12.44 12.22 32.65
C ASP A 988 -13.13 13.38 33.41
N PHE A 989 -13.03 13.43 34.75
CA PHE A 989 -13.61 14.56 35.49
C PHE A 989 -12.88 14.92 36.79
N PHE A 990 -13.11 16.17 37.24
CA PHE A 990 -12.54 16.66 38.50
C PHE A 990 -13.59 17.10 39.53
N THR A 991 -13.54 16.51 40.74
CA THR A 991 -14.45 16.85 41.87
C THR A 991 -13.74 17.49 43.06
N GLY A 992 -13.57 18.81 43.04
CA GLY A 992 -13.11 19.58 44.20
C GLY A 992 -11.67 19.26 44.66
N PHE A 993 -11.29 19.72 45.86
CA PHE A 993 -9.91 19.63 46.37
C PHE A 993 -9.66 18.48 47.36
N ASP A 994 -10.72 17.76 47.78
CA ASP A 994 -10.64 16.71 48.80
C ASP A 994 -11.29 15.42 48.27
N ALA A 995 -10.45 14.51 47.77
CA ALA A 995 -10.61 13.05 47.73
C ALA A 995 -11.18 12.32 46.49
N SER A 996 -11.46 12.94 45.34
CA SER A 996 -11.72 12.19 44.09
C SER A 996 -11.33 13.01 42.84
N HIS A 997 -10.08 12.87 42.38
CA HIS A 997 -9.63 13.41 41.11
C HIS A 997 -9.65 12.24 40.13
N HIS A 998 -10.48 12.33 39.10
CA HIS A 998 -10.46 11.38 38.02
C HIS A 998 -9.73 12.03 36.82
N GLU A 999 -9.16 11.20 35.97
CA GLU A 999 -8.03 11.51 35.11
C GLU A 999 -8.48 12.19 33.83
N THR A 1000 -8.15 13.47 33.67
CA THR A 1000 -8.65 14.23 32.53
C THR A 1000 -7.84 14.03 31.27
N ALA A 1001 -8.45 13.50 30.20
CA ALA A 1001 -7.81 13.27 28.92
C ALA A 1001 -7.33 14.57 28.29
N LEU A 1002 -6.18 14.48 27.62
CA LEU A 1002 -5.55 15.57 26.88
C LEU A 1002 -5.55 15.34 25.38
N GLY A 1003 -6.06 14.20 24.91
CA GLY A 1003 -6.31 13.90 23.50
C GLY A 1003 -5.19 13.19 22.75
N SER A 1004 -3.95 13.14 23.25
CA SER A 1004 -2.90 12.30 22.66
C SER A 1004 -2.94 10.90 23.26
N MET A 1005 -2.72 9.90 22.42
CA MET A 1005 -2.86 8.49 22.70
C MET A 1005 -1.72 7.71 22.03
N ALA A 1006 -1.59 6.44 22.41
CA ALA A 1006 -0.85 5.45 21.64
C ALA A 1006 -1.47 4.09 21.90
N TYR A 1007 -1.53 3.26 20.87
CA TYR A 1007 -2.11 1.93 20.97
C TYR A 1007 -1.06 0.85 20.68
N ARG A 1008 -0.84 -0.03 21.66
CA ARG A 1008 -0.09 -1.27 21.43
C ARG A 1008 -1.08 -2.34 21.00
N ILE A 1009 -1.03 -2.75 19.74
CA ILE A 1009 -1.92 -3.77 19.20
C ILE A 1009 -1.82 -5.07 20.03
N GLY A 1010 -2.96 -5.73 20.24
CA GLY A 1010 -3.12 -6.90 21.13
C GLY A 1010 -3.20 -6.57 22.63
N SER A 1011 -2.82 -5.37 23.07
CA SER A 1011 -2.79 -5.08 24.52
C SER A 1011 -4.18 -4.98 25.18
N GLY A 1012 -5.25 -4.78 24.40
CA GLY A 1012 -6.60 -4.55 24.91
C GLY A 1012 -6.75 -3.22 25.68
N GLU A 1013 -5.77 -2.33 25.57
CA GLU A 1013 -5.70 -1.06 26.30
C GLU A 1013 -5.16 0.06 25.40
N VAL A 1014 -5.84 1.21 25.35
CA VAL A 1014 -5.28 2.42 24.75
C VAL A 1014 -4.62 3.26 25.83
N THR A 1015 -3.39 3.71 25.57
CA THR A 1015 -2.72 4.67 26.43
C THR A 1015 -3.16 6.06 26.07
N ALA A 1016 -3.44 6.89 27.08
CA ALA A 1016 -3.85 8.26 26.88
C ALA A 1016 -3.08 9.19 27.81
N ILE A 1017 -2.68 10.33 27.29
CA ILE A 1017 -2.12 11.40 28.10
C ILE A 1017 -3.23 12.02 28.95
N THR A 1018 -3.04 11.99 30.27
CA THR A 1018 -4.03 12.46 31.24
C THR A 1018 -3.47 13.45 32.25
N PHE A 1019 -4.38 14.27 32.76
CA PHE A 1019 -4.16 15.23 33.82
C PHE A 1019 -4.64 14.66 35.15
N ASP A 1020 -3.84 14.88 36.20
CA ASP A 1020 -4.02 14.29 37.53
C ASP A 1020 -4.13 12.74 37.51
N PRO A 1021 -3.24 12.00 36.80
CA PRO A 1021 -3.29 10.53 36.72
C PRO A 1021 -3.34 9.83 38.08
N LEU A 1022 -2.74 10.44 39.11
CA LEU A 1022 -2.64 9.89 40.46
C LEU A 1022 -2.74 10.96 41.56
N GLU A 1023 -1.96 12.05 41.42
CA GLU A 1023 -1.90 13.14 42.41
C GLU A 1023 -2.46 14.45 41.87
N PHE A 1024 -2.80 15.36 42.78
CA PHE A 1024 -3.28 16.70 42.42
C PHE A 1024 -2.18 17.58 41.79
N ASN A 1025 -2.51 18.19 40.66
CA ASN A 1025 -1.60 18.90 39.75
C ASN A 1025 -0.44 18.04 39.32
N SER A 1026 -0.75 16.85 38.84
CA SER A 1026 0.19 15.96 38.16
C SER A 1026 -0.23 15.74 36.71
N GLN A 1027 0.67 15.19 35.90
CA GLN A 1027 0.38 14.80 34.52
C GLN A 1027 1.06 13.48 34.24
N GLY A 1028 0.47 12.69 33.36
CA GLY A 1028 1.04 11.42 32.97
C GLY A 1028 0.13 10.66 32.03
N ILE A 1029 0.05 9.36 32.25
CA ILE A 1029 -0.49 8.39 31.30
C ILE A 1029 -1.55 7.57 32.02
N SER A 1030 -2.66 7.30 31.35
CA SER A 1030 -3.69 6.35 31.77
C SER A 1030 -3.82 5.24 30.72
N TRP A 1031 -4.06 4.01 31.16
CA TRP A 1031 -4.40 2.88 30.29
C TRP A 1031 -5.89 2.65 30.38
N LEU A 1032 -6.57 2.73 29.24
CA LEU A 1032 -8.01 2.62 29.12
C LEU A 1032 -8.35 1.34 28.38
N ASN A 1033 -9.13 0.48 29.01
CA ASN A 1033 -9.51 -0.82 28.47
C ASN A 1033 -10.37 -0.66 27.20
N THR A 1034 -9.98 -1.25 26.08
CA THR A 1034 -10.69 -1.10 24.80
C THR A 1034 -12.01 -1.88 24.73
N THR A 1035 -12.25 -2.81 25.66
CA THR A 1035 -13.50 -3.57 25.76
C THR A 1035 -14.50 -2.92 26.72
N THR A 1036 -14.00 -2.39 27.84
CA THR A 1036 -14.86 -1.86 28.92
C THR A 1036 -14.86 -0.34 29.00
N GLY A 1037 -13.92 0.33 28.35
CA GLY A 1037 -13.70 1.78 28.44
C GLY A 1037 -13.26 2.26 29.83
N ALA A 1038 -13.04 1.36 30.79
CA ALA A 1038 -12.59 1.70 32.12
C ALA A 1038 -11.08 1.96 32.14
N LYS A 1039 -10.65 2.87 33.01
CA LYS A 1039 -9.23 3.07 33.30
C LYS A 1039 -8.69 1.95 34.20
N ASP A 1040 -7.74 1.17 33.68
CA ASP A 1040 -7.15 0.01 34.37
C ASP A 1040 -5.97 0.41 35.26
N ARG A 1041 -5.08 1.28 34.75
CA ARG A 1041 -3.93 1.81 35.49
C ARG A 1041 -3.55 3.21 35.05
N ALA A 1042 -2.68 3.84 35.83
CA ALA A 1042 -2.14 5.16 35.53
C ALA A 1042 -0.69 5.31 36.05
N TYR A 1043 0.06 6.19 35.40
CA TYR A 1043 1.45 6.50 35.69
C TYR A 1043 1.66 8.02 35.73
N GLN A 1044 2.43 8.48 36.71
CA GLN A 1044 2.72 9.90 36.86
C GLN A 1044 4.09 10.26 36.26
N VAL A 1045 4.07 11.03 35.17
CA VAL A 1045 5.27 11.56 34.50
C VAL A 1045 5.78 12.82 35.20
N VAL A 1046 4.89 13.75 35.56
CA VAL A 1046 5.24 15.05 36.15
C VAL A 1046 4.47 15.29 37.44
N SER A 1047 5.16 15.72 38.50
CA SER A 1047 4.55 16.10 39.78
C SER A 1047 4.61 17.62 40.07
N GLY A 1048 3.51 18.18 40.58
CA GLY A 1048 3.47 19.45 41.30
C GLY A 1048 3.18 20.73 40.48
N PHE A 1049 2.85 21.81 41.22
CA PHE A 1049 2.38 23.11 40.69
C PHE A 1049 3.34 23.90 39.79
N ILE A 1050 4.66 23.67 39.87
CA ILE A 1050 5.69 24.61 39.38
C ILE A 1050 6.35 24.18 38.07
N THR A 1051 6.23 22.89 37.73
CA THR A 1051 6.92 22.27 36.59
C THR A 1051 6.10 22.35 35.31
N SER A 1052 4.77 22.27 35.36
CA SER A 1052 3.95 22.01 34.15
C SER A 1052 2.72 22.91 33.93
N PHE A 1053 2.80 24.22 34.20
CA PHE A 1053 1.72 25.21 33.89
C PHE A 1053 0.37 25.00 34.61
N GLY A 1054 0.34 24.33 35.76
CA GLY A 1054 -0.95 23.99 36.40
C GLY A 1054 -1.76 23.05 35.49
N LYS A 1055 -3.10 23.03 35.62
CA LYS A 1055 -4.00 22.25 34.77
C LYS A 1055 -4.03 22.74 33.31
N GLY A 1056 -2.92 22.62 32.59
CA GLY A 1056 -2.77 23.13 31.23
C GLY A 1056 -1.81 22.30 30.38
N ALA A 1057 -2.34 21.25 29.75
CA ALA A 1057 -1.75 20.43 28.68
C ALA A 1057 -0.21 20.46 28.63
N GLY A 1058 0.43 19.99 29.70
CA GLY A 1058 1.87 20.06 29.94
C GLY A 1058 2.64 18.87 29.38
N LEU A 1059 1.94 17.85 28.89
CA LEU A 1059 2.43 16.80 28.01
C LEU A 1059 1.88 17.06 26.61
N GLY A 1060 2.67 16.72 25.59
CA GLY A 1060 2.26 16.71 24.20
C GLY A 1060 1.93 15.29 23.79
N ASP A 1061 2.53 14.87 22.69
CA ASP A 1061 2.27 13.59 22.08
C ASP A 1061 3.03 12.42 22.73
N ILE A 1062 2.58 11.17 22.49
CA ILE A 1062 3.19 9.93 22.98
C ILE A 1062 3.28 8.92 21.83
N GLU A 1063 4.42 8.22 21.73
CA GLU A 1063 4.62 7.20 20.70
C GLU A 1063 5.33 5.97 21.30
N LEU A 1064 5.04 4.79 20.77
CA LEU A 1064 5.66 3.53 21.18
C LEU A 1064 7.00 3.33 20.47
N ARG A 1065 8.04 3.00 21.23
CA ARG A 1065 9.35 2.59 20.70
C ARG A 1065 9.37 1.09 20.46
N CYS A 1066 8.58 0.67 19.48
CA CYS A 1066 8.51 -0.73 19.09
C CYS A 1066 9.80 -1.19 18.40
N ASP A 1067 10.23 -2.41 18.66
CA ASP A 1067 11.32 -3.01 17.90
C ASP A 1067 10.81 -3.37 16.48
N PRO A 1068 11.68 -3.45 15.46
CA PRO A 1068 11.29 -3.98 14.17
C PRO A 1068 10.75 -5.40 14.29
N ALA A 1069 9.79 -5.76 13.44
CA ALA A 1069 9.28 -7.13 13.36
C ALA A 1069 10.43 -8.12 13.07
N PRO A 1070 10.55 -9.21 13.84
CA PRO A 1070 11.56 -10.22 13.62
C PRO A 1070 11.31 -10.97 12.31
N ILE A 1071 12.34 -11.64 11.77
CA ILE A 1071 12.27 -12.44 10.54
C ILE A 1071 12.50 -13.90 10.90
N GLN A 1072 11.72 -14.81 10.30
CA GLN A 1072 11.95 -16.25 10.34
C GLN A 1072 12.17 -16.76 8.91
N ILE A 1073 13.15 -17.64 8.72
CA ILE A 1073 13.34 -18.38 7.47
C ILE A 1073 13.50 -19.87 7.77
N GLY A 1074 13.15 -20.70 6.81
CA GLY A 1074 13.29 -22.16 6.92
C GLY A 1074 12.16 -22.83 6.16
N ASN A 1075 11.93 -24.11 6.44
CA ASN A 1075 10.69 -24.86 6.23
C ASN A 1075 11.02 -26.34 6.46
N TYR A 1076 11.26 -27.13 5.42
CA TYR A 1076 11.17 -28.58 5.47
C TYR A 1076 12.31 -29.34 4.76
N VAL A 1077 12.69 -30.49 5.32
CA VAL A 1077 13.62 -31.45 4.70
C VAL A 1077 12.96 -32.81 4.57
N TRP A 1078 12.92 -33.33 3.35
CA TRP A 1078 12.09 -34.47 2.99
C TRP A 1078 12.78 -35.48 2.09
N ALA A 1079 12.25 -36.71 2.12
CA ALA A 1079 12.68 -37.79 1.26
C ALA A 1079 11.81 -37.77 0.01
N ASP A 1080 12.38 -37.33 -1.11
CA ASP A 1080 11.73 -37.34 -2.43
C ASP A 1080 11.77 -38.78 -2.97
N THR A 1081 10.63 -39.47 -2.91
CA THR A 1081 10.58 -40.91 -3.16
C THR A 1081 10.25 -41.29 -4.59
N ASP A 1082 9.70 -40.37 -5.38
CA ASP A 1082 9.36 -40.59 -6.79
C ASP A 1082 10.28 -39.86 -7.78
N GLU A 1083 11.25 -39.10 -7.25
CA GLU A 1083 12.35 -38.45 -7.94
C GLU A 1083 11.93 -37.26 -8.82
N ASP A 1084 10.83 -36.58 -8.48
CA ASP A 1084 10.31 -35.44 -9.23
C ASP A 1084 10.71 -34.06 -8.67
N GLY A 1085 11.22 -34.02 -7.43
CA GLY A 1085 11.64 -32.82 -6.71
C GLY A 1085 10.50 -31.93 -6.18
N ILE A 1086 9.26 -32.44 -6.15
CA ILE A 1086 8.04 -31.76 -5.67
C ILE A 1086 7.55 -32.39 -4.36
N GLN A 1087 7.38 -31.55 -3.33
CA GLN A 1087 7.02 -31.95 -1.97
C GLN A 1087 5.61 -32.50 -1.87
N ASP A 1088 5.43 -33.79 -2.15
CA ASP A 1088 4.14 -34.45 -2.16
C ASP A 1088 3.61 -34.84 -0.78
N ALA A 1089 2.28 -34.95 -0.67
CA ALA A 1089 1.60 -35.25 0.59
C ALA A 1089 2.00 -36.59 1.24
N CYS A 1090 2.49 -37.56 0.44
CA CYS A 1090 2.87 -38.88 0.92
C CYS A 1090 4.38 -39.03 1.20
N GLU A 1091 5.14 -37.98 0.97
CA GLU A 1091 6.59 -37.99 1.15
C GLU A 1091 6.94 -37.94 2.63
N SER A 1092 8.02 -38.62 3.01
CA SER A 1092 8.40 -38.73 4.42
C SER A 1092 9.41 -37.66 4.82
N PRO A 1093 9.27 -37.01 5.98
CA PRO A 1093 10.30 -36.11 6.47
C PRO A 1093 11.61 -36.79 6.82
N ILE A 1094 12.70 -36.01 6.81
CA ILE A 1094 14.01 -36.46 7.24
C ILE A 1094 14.43 -35.73 8.53
N PRO A 1095 14.28 -36.40 9.70
CA PRO A 1095 14.58 -35.78 10.98
C PRO A 1095 16.08 -35.82 11.32
N ASN A 1096 16.51 -34.96 12.25
CA ASN A 1096 17.86 -34.88 12.82
C ASN A 1096 18.98 -34.53 11.83
N ILE A 1097 18.70 -33.75 10.78
CA ILE A 1097 19.71 -33.22 9.86
C ILE A 1097 20.26 -31.91 10.43
N PRO A 1098 21.57 -31.79 10.69
CA PRO A 1098 22.16 -30.52 11.09
C PRO A 1098 22.00 -29.47 9.98
N VAL A 1099 21.52 -28.28 10.34
CA VAL A 1099 21.38 -27.15 9.42
C VAL A 1099 22.17 -25.96 9.95
N SER A 1100 23.02 -25.37 9.13
CA SER A 1100 23.85 -24.22 9.50
C SER A 1100 23.53 -23.01 8.65
N LEU A 1101 23.45 -21.84 9.27
CA LEU A 1101 23.26 -20.56 8.62
C LEU A 1101 24.57 -19.78 8.59
N TYR A 1102 24.98 -19.34 7.40
CA TYR A 1102 26.14 -18.48 7.21
C TYR A 1102 25.78 -17.16 6.55
N ASN A 1103 26.43 -16.08 6.96
CA ASN A 1103 26.38 -14.83 6.20
C ASN A 1103 27.20 -15.04 4.92
N LYS A 1104 26.54 -14.98 3.76
CA LYS A 1104 27.17 -15.27 2.45
C LYS A 1104 28.34 -14.33 2.17
N THR A 1105 28.20 -13.05 2.52
CA THR A 1105 29.18 -12.01 2.19
C THR A 1105 30.45 -12.16 3.02
N THR A 1106 30.31 -12.46 4.31
CA THR A 1106 31.44 -12.53 5.24
C THR A 1106 32.02 -13.93 5.39
N GLY A 1107 31.26 -14.98 5.07
CA GLY A 1107 31.63 -16.37 5.35
C GLY A 1107 31.48 -16.77 6.83
N GLU A 1108 30.88 -15.91 7.65
CA GLU A 1108 30.77 -16.10 9.09
C GLU A 1108 29.58 -17.01 9.44
N LEU A 1109 29.79 -17.93 10.39
CA LEU A 1109 28.71 -18.74 10.94
C LEU A 1109 27.80 -17.85 11.79
N VAL A 1110 26.50 -17.85 11.47
CA VAL A 1110 25.48 -17.01 12.09
C VAL A 1110 24.73 -17.81 13.15
N ALA A 1111 24.14 -18.93 12.74
CA ALA A 1111 23.36 -19.81 13.61
C ALA A 1111 23.48 -21.27 13.15
N VAL A 1112 23.09 -22.20 14.02
CA VAL A 1112 22.86 -23.61 13.68
C VAL A 1112 21.54 -24.06 14.31
N THR A 1113 20.86 -24.98 13.65
CA THR A 1113 19.71 -25.72 14.16
C THR A 1113 19.79 -27.17 13.66
N THR A 1114 18.77 -27.99 13.92
CA THR A 1114 18.68 -29.37 13.43
C THR A 1114 17.24 -29.65 13.05
N THR A 1115 17.01 -30.37 11.95
CA THR A 1115 15.64 -30.73 11.58
C THR A 1115 14.98 -31.55 12.67
N ASP A 1116 13.72 -31.23 12.96
CA ASP A 1116 12.98 -31.80 14.06
C ASP A 1116 12.44 -33.22 13.73
N ALA A 1117 11.40 -33.70 14.42
CA ALA A 1117 10.83 -35.03 14.13
C ALA A 1117 10.00 -35.06 12.83
N ASP A 1118 9.43 -33.91 12.48
CA ASP A 1118 8.58 -33.71 11.32
C ASP A 1118 9.39 -33.16 10.13
N GLY A 1119 10.71 -33.04 10.24
CA GLY A 1119 11.62 -32.64 9.16
C GLY A 1119 11.80 -31.14 9.02
N GLU A 1120 11.22 -30.36 9.93
CA GLU A 1120 11.18 -28.92 9.88
C GLU A 1120 12.43 -28.28 10.49
N TYR A 1121 12.79 -27.09 10.02
CA TYR A 1121 13.87 -26.29 10.58
C TYR A 1121 13.62 -24.80 10.35
N TYR A 1122 13.98 -23.97 11.34
CA TYR A 1122 13.81 -22.52 11.24
C TYR A 1122 15.01 -21.76 11.82
N PHE A 1123 15.15 -20.49 11.41
CA PHE A 1123 16.05 -19.50 11.98
C PHE A 1123 15.27 -18.22 12.28
N THR A 1124 15.10 -17.88 13.55
CA THR A 1124 14.37 -16.66 13.97
C THR A 1124 14.93 -15.96 15.21
N ASN A 1125 15.61 -16.68 16.11
CA ASN A 1125 16.03 -16.25 17.45
C ASN A 1125 14.87 -16.01 18.46
N SER A 1126 13.60 -16.08 18.03
CA SER A 1126 12.44 -16.09 18.93
C SER A 1126 12.00 -17.53 19.27
N ALA A 1127 12.53 -18.05 20.38
CA ALA A 1127 11.98 -19.19 21.13
C ALA A 1127 12.09 -20.63 20.57
N ASP A 1128 12.74 -20.90 19.43
CA ASP A 1128 13.16 -22.28 19.11
C ASP A 1128 14.34 -22.69 20.05
N PRO A 1129 14.15 -23.69 20.95
CA PRO A 1129 15.21 -24.13 21.86
C PRO A 1129 16.39 -24.81 21.18
N ASP A 1130 16.27 -25.22 19.91
CA ASP A 1130 17.27 -25.97 19.16
C ASP A 1130 18.18 -25.07 18.30
N GLU A 1131 17.85 -23.77 18.19
CA GLU A 1131 18.73 -22.78 17.59
C GLU A 1131 19.90 -22.38 18.51
N THR A 1132 21.10 -22.24 17.93
CA THR A 1132 22.24 -21.63 18.61
C THR A 1132 22.87 -20.54 17.75
N TRP A 1133 22.83 -19.30 18.23
CA TRP A 1133 23.38 -18.11 17.58
C TRP A 1133 24.84 -17.85 17.97
N TYR A 1134 25.64 -17.41 17.00
CA TYR A 1134 27.08 -17.17 17.15
C TYR A 1134 27.46 -15.72 16.84
N ASN A 1135 28.72 -15.37 17.13
CA ASN A 1135 29.37 -14.13 16.69
C ASN A 1135 28.65 -12.79 17.00
N GLY A 1136 27.74 -12.80 17.99
CA GLY A 1136 27.01 -11.60 18.41
C GLY A 1136 25.72 -11.35 17.63
N TYR A 1137 25.36 -12.24 16.70
CA TYR A 1137 24.03 -12.26 16.10
C TYR A 1137 22.99 -12.69 17.13
N THR A 1138 21.79 -12.14 17.01
CA THR A 1138 20.62 -12.40 17.86
C THR A 1138 19.36 -12.41 17.01
N GLY A 1139 19.43 -13.02 15.82
CA GLY A 1139 18.36 -12.95 14.81
C GLY A 1139 18.91 -12.65 13.43
N LEU A 1140 18.02 -12.74 12.45
CA LEU A 1140 18.29 -12.41 11.06
C LEU A 1140 18.27 -10.90 10.84
N ASP A 1141 19.17 -10.44 9.98
CA ASP A 1141 19.18 -9.05 9.51
C ASP A 1141 18.29 -8.93 8.26
N PRO A 1142 17.54 -7.83 8.08
CA PRO A 1142 16.75 -7.60 6.86
C PRO A 1142 17.66 -7.38 5.64
N ASN A 1143 17.16 -7.70 4.45
CA ASN A 1143 17.83 -7.48 3.15
C ASN A 1143 19.25 -8.07 3.08
N THR A 1144 19.50 -9.19 3.76
CA THR A 1144 20.83 -9.77 3.95
C THR A 1144 20.93 -11.14 3.30
N GLN A 1145 22.06 -11.38 2.61
CA GLN A 1145 22.29 -12.65 1.93
C GLN A 1145 22.86 -13.71 2.87
N TYR A 1146 22.19 -14.85 2.95
CA TYR A 1146 22.59 -16.00 3.73
C TYR A 1146 22.78 -17.25 2.86
N ALA A 1147 23.53 -18.21 3.40
CA ALA A 1147 23.59 -19.58 2.92
C ALA A 1147 23.07 -20.50 4.02
N VAL A 1148 21.95 -21.18 3.76
CA VAL A 1148 21.45 -22.29 4.58
C VAL A 1148 22.16 -23.55 4.12
N VAL A 1149 22.74 -24.34 5.01
CA VAL A 1149 23.63 -25.46 4.66
C VAL A 1149 23.17 -26.74 5.37
N PHE A 1150 22.88 -27.79 4.60
CA PHE A 1150 22.35 -29.04 5.13
C PHE A 1150 23.42 -30.10 5.36
N GLY A 1151 23.28 -30.85 6.46
CA GLY A 1151 24.19 -31.91 6.86
C GLY A 1151 25.54 -31.43 7.42
N LEU A 1152 25.69 -30.12 7.65
CA LEU A 1152 26.85 -29.47 8.25
C LEU A 1152 26.49 -29.01 9.67
N ASP A 1153 27.24 -29.47 10.68
CA ASP A 1153 27.10 -29.04 12.08
C ASP A 1153 28.08 -27.88 12.36
N GLY A 1154 27.81 -26.72 11.75
CA GLY A 1154 28.65 -25.53 11.76
C GLY A 1154 30.09 -25.85 11.33
N ASN A 1155 31.02 -25.81 12.29
CA ASN A 1155 32.44 -26.12 12.06
C ASN A 1155 32.89 -27.48 12.65
N ASN A 1156 31.95 -28.35 13.05
CA ASN A 1156 32.24 -29.61 13.72
C ASN A 1156 32.21 -30.81 12.76
N ALA A 1157 33.31 -31.01 12.04
CA ALA A 1157 33.46 -32.10 11.08
C ALA A 1157 33.22 -33.53 11.62
N ALA A 1158 33.21 -33.74 12.95
CA ALA A 1158 32.94 -35.05 13.54
C ALA A 1158 31.46 -35.44 13.53
N ASN A 1159 30.56 -34.45 13.39
CA ASN A 1159 29.11 -34.62 13.47
C ASN A 1159 28.40 -34.36 12.13
N ASN A 1160 29.14 -33.94 11.09
CA ASN A 1160 28.59 -33.73 9.76
C ASN A 1160 27.99 -35.03 9.21
N GLN A 1161 26.76 -34.93 8.72
CA GLN A 1161 26.04 -36.06 8.13
C GLN A 1161 26.21 -36.12 6.61
N TYR A 1162 26.55 -35.01 5.98
CA TYR A 1162 26.84 -34.96 4.56
C TYR A 1162 28.34 -35.19 4.30
N ASN A 1163 28.65 -36.05 3.32
CA ASN A 1163 30.00 -36.31 2.86
C ASN A 1163 30.21 -35.77 1.43
N PRO A 1164 30.87 -34.62 1.26
CA PRO A 1164 31.15 -34.03 -0.06
C PRO A 1164 31.96 -34.94 -1.00
N ALA A 1165 32.72 -35.89 -0.47
CA ALA A 1165 33.51 -36.80 -1.29
C ALA A 1165 32.65 -37.91 -1.94
N THR A 1166 31.51 -38.26 -1.33
CA THR A 1166 30.60 -39.29 -1.86
C THR A 1166 29.30 -38.70 -2.39
N GLY A 1167 29.00 -37.44 -2.08
CA GLY A 1167 27.75 -36.78 -2.49
C GLY A 1167 26.52 -37.20 -1.68
N TYR A 1168 26.73 -37.82 -0.50
CA TYR A 1168 25.66 -38.47 0.25
C TYR A 1168 25.45 -37.87 1.63
N LEU A 1169 24.18 -37.67 1.99
CA LEU A 1169 23.68 -37.39 3.34
C LEU A 1169 23.38 -38.73 4.04
N THR A 1170 23.86 -38.93 5.27
CA THR A 1170 23.52 -40.11 6.07
C THR A 1170 22.71 -39.70 7.29
N ALA A 1171 21.40 -39.98 7.27
CA ALA A 1171 20.51 -39.62 8.36
C ALA A 1171 20.63 -40.58 9.56
N ALA A 1172 20.02 -40.19 10.68
CA ALA A 1172 19.90 -41.03 11.86
C ALA A 1172 19.20 -42.37 11.52
N GLY A 1173 19.90 -43.49 11.73
CA GLY A 1173 19.42 -44.83 11.35
C GLY A 1173 20.19 -45.47 10.20
N GLY A 1174 21.07 -44.73 9.53
CA GLY A 1174 21.97 -45.24 8.50
C GLY A 1174 21.37 -45.31 7.10
N GLN A 1175 20.18 -44.74 6.91
CA GLN A 1175 19.63 -44.48 5.58
C GLN A 1175 20.50 -43.41 4.91
N VAL A 1176 20.76 -43.59 3.62
CA VAL A 1176 21.63 -42.73 2.83
C VAL A 1176 20.78 -42.04 1.78
N TYR A 1177 21.03 -40.76 1.56
CA TYR A 1177 20.30 -39.94 0.61
C TYR A 1177 21.25 -39.14 -0.29
N GLN A 1178 20.74 -38.75 -1.45
CA GLN A 1178 21.38 -37.82 -2.38
C GLN A 1178 20.44 -36.64 -2.61
N LEU A 1179 20.98 -35.43 -2.77
CA LEU A 1179 20.15 -34.24 -3.06
C LEU A 1179 19.36 -34.44 -4.36
N THR A 1180 18.08 -34.06 -4.35
CA THR A 1180 17.22 -34.17 -5.53
C THR A 1180 17.42 -33.01 -6.52
N ALA A 1181 16.62 -32.99 -7.59
CA ALA A 1181 16.58 -31.90 -8.56
C ALA A 1181 16.09 -30.61 -7.90
N GLN A 1182 16.71 -29.49 -8.29
CA GLN A 1182 16.36 -28.18 -7.77
C GLN A 1182 15.25 -27.53 -8.61
N ASN A 1183 14.33 -26.80 -7.96
CA ASN A 1183 13.32 -25.92 -8.56
C ASN A 1183 12.45 -26.58 -9.66
N THR A 1184 11.90 -27.75 -9.37
CA THR A 1184 11.04 -28.52 -10.29
C THR A 1184 9.53 -28.33 -10.05
N GLY A 1185 9.15 -27.36 -9.21
CA GLY A 1185 7.77 -27.15 -8.75
C GLY A 1185 6.73 -26.99 -9.85
N GLU A 1186 5.50 -27.45 -9.55
CA GLU A 1186 4.33 -27.30 -10.41
C GLU A 1186 3.17 -26.62 -9.65
N GLY A 1187 2.26 -25.96 -10.38
CA GLY A 1187 1.06 -25.32 -9.82
C GLY A 1187 1.09 -23.79 -9.88
N ASN A 1188 0.26 -23.15 -9.05
CA ASN A 1188 0.10 -21.69 -9.03
C ASN A 1188 1.22 -20.97 -8.25
N ASN A 1189 1.91 -21.68 -7.35
CA ASN A 1189 3.05 -21.16 -6.60
C ASN A 1189 4.15 -22.23 -6.45
N PRO A 1190 4.93 -22.49 -7.52
CA PRO A 1190 5.88 -23.61 -7.57
C PRO A 1190 7.01 -23.51 -6.54
N ASP A 1191 7.30 -22.31 -6.04
CA ASP A 1191 8.32 -22.02 -5.03
C ASP A 1191 7.95 -22.55 -3.63
N LEU A 1192 6.67 -22.86 -3.36
CA LEU A 1192 6.24 -23.35 -2.04
C LEU A 1192 6.42 -24.85 -1.87
N ASN A 1193 6.70 -25.59 -2.94
CA ASN A 1193 6.65 -27.04 -2.92
C ASN A 1193 7.80 -27.70 -3.66
N ASP A 1194 8.81 -26.96 -4.09
CA ASP A 1194 9.97 -27.52 -4.75
C ASP A 1194 11.17 -27.63 -3.81
N SER A 1195 12.16 -28.40 -4.24
CA SER A 1195 13.44 -28.42 -3.54
C SER A 1195 14.31 -27.25 -4.01
N ASP A 1196 14.67 -26.35 -3.09
CA ASP A 1196 15.60 -25.24 -3.34
C ASP A 1196 17.08 -25.65 -3.25
N GLY A 1197 17.35 -26.83 -2.71
CA GLY A 1197 18.70 -27.27 -2.41
C GLY A 1197 19.60 -27.43 -3.65
N MET A 1198 20.81 -26.87 -3.60
CA MET A 1198 21.87 -27.06 -4.60
C MET A 1198 23.22 -27.43 -3.99
N ILE A 1199 24.14 -28.04 -4.74
CA ILE A 1199 25.49 -28.29 -4.23
C ILE A 1199 26.37 -27.04 -4.38
N ALA A 1200 26.95 -26.58 -3.27
CA ALA A 1200 27.84 -25.43 -3.23
C ALA A 1200 29.13 -25.66 -4.05
N GLY A 1201 29.44 -24.73 -4.96
CA GLY A 1201 30.70 -24.72 -5.71
C GLY A 1201 31.93 -24.40 -4.83
N PRO A 1202 33.16 -24.65 -5.32
CA PRO A 1202 34.39 -24.43 -4.56
C PRO A 1202 34.81 -22.95 -4.58
N LEU A 1203 34.23 -22.13 -3.69
CA LEU A 1203 34.49 -20.69 -3.59
C LEU A 1203 35.42 -20.31 -2.43
N GLY A 1204 35.98 -21.29 -1.72
CA GLY A 1204 36.78 -21.09 -0.52
C GLY A 1204 35.94 -20.79 0.71
N GLN A 1205 34.66 -21.15 0.69
CA GLN A 1205 33.75 -20.99 1.82
C GLN A 1205 33.74 -22.24 2.71
N PRO A 1206 33.38 -22.12 4.00
CA PRO A 1206 33.29 -23.26 4.92
C PRO A 1206 32.33 -24.38 4.45
N TRP A 1207 31.34 -24.04 3.62
CA TRP A 1207 30.29 -24.94 3.13
C TRP A 1207 30.52 -25.44 1.70
N ASP A 1208 31.69 -25.22 1.11
CA ASP A 1208 32.02 -25.72 -0.23
C ASP A 1208 31.76 -27.24 -0.34
N GLY A 1209 31.00 -27.66 -1.35
CA GLY A 1209 30.64 -29.04 -1.61
C GLY A 1209 29.52 -29.62 -0.74
N PHE A 1210 28.84 -28.81 0.09
CA PHE A 1210 27.62 -29.21 0.81
C PHE A 1210 26.35 -28.78 0.06
N PRO A 1211 25.19 -29.42 0.33
CA PRO A 1211 23.89 -28.91 -0.09
C PRO A 1211 23.59 -27.58 0.60
N ILE A 1212 23.16 -26.58 -0.17
CA ILE A 1212 22.87 -25.23 0.29
C ILE A 1212 21.61 -24.66 -0.35
N ILE A 1213 20.99 -23.70 0.33
CA ILE A 1213 20.04 -22.74 -0.25
C ILE A 1213 20.63 -21.34 -0.10
N MET A 1214 20.61 -20.58 -1.19
CA MET A 1214 21.15 -19.22 -1.24
C MET A 1214 20.00 -18.23 -1.21
N TYR A 1215 19.82 -17.57 -0.08
CA TYR A 1215 18.63 -16.77 0.17
C TYR A 1215 19.00 -15.32 0.55
N THR A 1216 18.15 -14.37 0.17
CA THR A 1216 18.25 -12.97 0.63
C THR A 1216 17.00 -12.66 1.42
N THR A 1217 17.15 -12.39 2.71
CA THR A 1217 16.01 -12.02 3.56
C THR A 1217 15.30 -10.78 3.01
N GLY A 1218 13.99 -10.73 3.20
CA GLY A 1218 13.19 -9.52 2.95
C GLY A 1218 13.48 -8.40 3.96
N GLY A 1219 12.60 -7.39 3.97
CA GLY A 1219 12.50 -6.40 5.03
C GLY A 1219 12.14 -7.01 6.40
N ASN A 1220 12.04 -6.15 7.42
CA ASN A 1220 11.63 -6.60 8.75
C ASN A 1220 10.24 -7.23 8.70
N GLY A 1221 10.03 -8.32 9.45
CA GLY A 1221 8.76 -9.06 9.49
C GLY A 1221 8.43 -9.90 8.25
N GLN A 1222 9.28 -9.90 7.22
CA GLN A 1222 9.07 -10.72 6.03
C GLN A 1222 9.60 -12.14 6.29
N THR A 1223 8.74 -12.97 6.85
CA THR A 1223 8.96 -14.42 7.03
C THR A 1223 8.95 -15.13 5.69
N ASP A 1224 9.80 -16.14 5.54
CA ASP A 1224 9.81 -16.98 4.34
C ASP A 1224 9.93 -18.45 4.70
N HIS A 1225 8.89 -19.21 4.33
CA HIS A 1225 8.77 -20.64 4.54
C HIS A 1225 8.83 -21.44 3.23
N SER A 1226 9.50 -20.92 2.20
CA SER A 1226 9.74 -21.67 0.95
C SER A 1226 11.02 -22.50 0.96
N LEU A 1227 11.87 -22.34 1.99
CA LEU A 1227 13.26 -22.82 1.93
C LEU A 1227 13.35 -24.33 2.19
N ASP A 1228 13.03 -25.13 1.17
CA ASP A 1228 12.88 -26.57 1.27
C ASP A 1228 14.02 -27.36 0.64
N ALA A 1229 14.32 -28.55 1.16
CA ALA A 1229 15.35 -29.42 0.60
C ALA A 1229 14.89 -30.88 0.48
N GLY A 1230 14.73 -31.35 -0.76
CA GLY A 1230 14.38 -32.72 -1.10
C GLY A 1230 15.61 -33.62 -1.27
N PHE A 1231 15.51 -34.86 -0.79
CA PHE A 1231 16.59 -35.83 -0.86
C PHE A 1231 16.11 -37.22 -1.29
N LEU A 1232 16.71 -37.74 -2.36
CA LEU A 1232 16.44 -39.06 -2.93
C LEU A 1232 16.97 -40.18 -2.03
N PRO A 1233 16.14 -41.15 -1.58
CA PRO A 1233 16.60 -42.29 -0.80
C PRO A 1233 17.43 -43.28 -1.63
N VAL A 1234 18.67 -43.52 -1.21
CA VAL A 1234 19.56 -44.48 -1.87
C VAL A 1234 19.31 -45.88 -1.31
N SER A 1235 18.78 -46.76 -2.16
CA SER A 1235 18.59 -48.18 -1.82
C SER A 1235 19.93 -48.91 -1.63
N VAL A 1236 20.40 -49.03 -0.38
CA VAL A 1236 21.57 -49.85 -0.06
C VAL A 1236 21.15 -51.33 0.00
N SER A 1237 21.30 -52.08 -1.10
CA SER A 1237 20.99 -53.52 -1.07
C SER A 1237 21.99 -54.26 -0.16
N LEU A 1238 21.54 -54.74 1.01
CA LEU A 1238 22.29 -55.73 1.79
C LEU A 1238 22.19 -57.10 1.10
N GLY A 1239 23.33 -57.66 0.70
CA GLY A 1239 23.42 -59.00 0.11
C GLY A 1239 22.79 -60.07 1.03
N SER A 1240 21.92 -60.90 0.46
CA SER A 1240 20.93 -61.72 1.16
C SER A 1240 21.42 -63.05 1.74
N THR A 1241 22.67 -63.15 2.23
CA THR A 1241 23.20 -64.43 2.73
C THR A 1241 23.94 -64.32 4.06
N VAL A 1242 23.53 -65.16 5.02
CA VAL A 1242 24.31 -65.48 6.22
C VAL A 1242 25.22 -66.66 5.91
N PHE A 1243 26.52 -66.50 6.11
CA PHE A 1243 27.53 -67.51 5.78
C PHE A 1243 28.46 -67.74 6.97
N VAL A 1244 29.01 -68.95 7.08
CA VAL A 1244 30.14 -69.18 7.98
C VAL A 1244 31.37 -68.63 7.31
N ASP A 1245 31.87 -67.52 7.82
CA ASP A 1245 33.14 -66.92 7.44
C ASP A 1245 34.30 -67.85 7.88
N ASN A 1246 34.72 -68.74 6.98
CA ASN A 1246 35.67 -69.81 7.30
C ASN A 1246 37.11 -69.30 7.39
N ASN A 1247 37.39 -68.13 6.84
CA ASN A 1247 38.70 -67.49 6.81
C ASN A 1247 38.78 -66.20 7.66
N ASN A 1248 37.67 -65.80 8.29
CA ASN A 1248 37.53 -64.71 9.23
C ASN A 1248 37.91 -63.33 8.63
N ASP A 1249 37.57 -63.12 7.35
CA ASP A 1249 37.84 -61.89 6.60
C ASP A 1249 36.61 -60.98 6.42
N GLY A 1250 35.43 -61.43 6.85
CA GLY A 1250 34.17 -60.69 6.78
C GLY A 1250 33.52 -60.65 5.40
N VAL A 1251 34.00 -61.39 4.39
CA VAL A 1251 33.54 -61.30 2.99
C VAL A 1251 33.04 -62.65 2.47
N GLN A 1252 31.79 -62.72 2.02
CA GLN A 1252 31.22 -63.95 1.47
C GLN A 1252 31.90 -64.33 0.15
N ASN A 1253 32.67 -65.41 0.14
CA ASN A 1253 33.26 -65.94 -1.08
C ASN A 1253 32.88 -67.41 -1.29
N GLY A 1254 33.34 -68.02 -2.39
CA GLY A 1254 32.98 -69.39 -2.78
C GLY A 1254 33.43 -70.49 -1.80
N ALA A 1255 34.27 -70.16 -0.80
CA ALA A 1255 34.67 -71.05 0.28
C ALA A 1255 33.76 -70.95 1.52
N ASP A 1256 32.89 -69.95 1.59
CA ASP A 1256 32.01 -69.72 2.72
C ASP A 1256 30.63 -70.30 2.45
N ALA A 1257 30.33 -71.38 3.16
CA ALA A 1257 29.05 -72.05 3.02
C ALA A 1257 27.95 -71.21 3.68
N GLY A 1258 26.85 -71.01 2.95
CA GLY A 1258 25.63 -70.44 3.50
C GLY A 1258 25.13 -71.26 4.69
N ILE A 1259 24.73 -70.57 5.75
CA ILE A 1259 24.05 -71.17 6.90
C ILE A 1259 22.56 -71.27 6.53
N PRO A 1260 21.93 -72.46 6.64
CA PRO A 1260 20.51 -72.64 6.35
C PRO A 1260 19.58 -71.81 7.23
#